data_AF-E1IGC0-F1
#
_entry.id   AF-E1IGC0-F1
#
_cell.length_a   1.000
_cell.length_b   1.000
_cell.length_c   1.000
_cell.angle_alpha   90.00
_cell.angle_beta   90.00
_cell.angle_gamma   90.00
#
_symmetry.space_group_name_H-M   'P 1'
#
loop_
_entity.id
_entity.type
_entity.pdbx_description
1 polymer ?
#
loop_
_entity_poly.entity_id
_entity_poly.type
_entity_poly.pdbx_seq_one_letter_code
_entity_poly.pdbx_strand_id
1 'polypeptide(L)'
;MLQTYQRPVLLILALCLWLMGCGFILSRPAVSMEQVSGLYAAEVAAGNTYRWSGDQIVIPITHHSGPTLLDIRMAAPRWPERTAPELVLATSSPLAHLIPPAEPRHYRLLLPPNAPSLTLQSSVARPPGNDPRWLGVVVYELAAQPHGLPITALYLNMLTLVLAIAAALLLDWAIRRGWATPLVLTGLAFVLRSIDLSHTPPGWRIDEVVSLVDAWNLAQTGRDHLGHPWPLGAFEALGDWIAPLLTYLELPFVALFGPQRLVGRGVTAVVGALAAPLGYALAQRLGLGRAGAITTGLMMALSPWQIFMSRIALPPALVPTFWTLTLLAAVHFIQTRERRAAIGLACAAGFALYAYPTLKMAVPLLVALALVIALAAWWVSPDRPHLGQLIRAWLPAGLLLALLWAPFISVTLFNPASSTRLGQAALRADSAIEWLRAWWAGYSVYFQPAFYYQRGDGSSIRGVPGFGAELWAGLPLLLLGLVIVIKRNVALVGARRDAPLRDTYRFIPLFILGAILIAPLPSSVTTPSPHSYRGAPIAPLYALLVGYGAAWLWQQRRPLLQYGISLVLAVGLLWQWGIWWQAYTQEYPHIQAELNQDGLAETMRRAVDMAANYDEIWISYDSIGVPYIFVLAAQPMPANESQRLIEVQRQPGRFNAISRIGRYQFVDTRTLGWDLPILAAVPGGSGSRGFVIQAWEEAGKRILVVRGM
;
A
#
# COMPACT_ATOMS: atom_id res chain seq x y z
N MET A 1 -15.10 40.02 -13.58
CA MET A 1 -15.40 39.29 -14.83
C MET A 1 -14.87 37.84 -14.84
N LEU A 2 -13.62 37.55 -14.46
CA LEU A 2 -13.09 36.17 -14.48
C LEU A 2 -13.80 35.16 -13.55
N GLN A 3 -14.35 35.59 -12.40
CA GLN A 3 -15.07 34.69 -11.47
C GLN A 3 -16.45 34.23 -12.00
N THR A 4 -17.08 35.01 -12.88
CA THR A 4 -18.45 34.73 -13.37
C THR A 4 -18.49 33.52 -14.31
N TYR A 5 -17.39 33.23 -15.01
CA TYR A 5 -17.29 32.13 -15.98
C TYR A 5 -16.59 30.87 -15.46
N GLN A 6 -16.04 30.88 -14.24
CA GLN A 6 -15.28 29.75 -13.69
C GLN A 6 -16.12 28.49 -13.48
N ARG A 7 -17.29 28.62 -12.84
CA ARG A 7 -18.16 27.47 -12.54
C ARG A 7 -18.71 26.80 -13.82
N PRO A 8 -19.22 27.54 -14.82
CA PRO A 8 -19.61 26.94 -16.10
C PRO A 8 -18.47 26.17 -16.77
N VAL A 9 -17.25 26.74 -16.80
CA VAL A 9 -16.07 26.08 -17.40
C VAL A 9 -15.73 24.77 -16.69
N LEU A 10 -15.75 24.74 -15.35
CA LEU A 10 -15.49 23.51 -14.58
C LEU A 10 -16.54 22.43 -14.81
N LEU A 11 -17.82 22.81 -14.96
CA LEU A 11 -18.89 21.87 -15.28
C LEU A 11 -18.78 21.33 -16.71
N ILE A 12 -18.38 22.17 -17.68
CA ILE A 12 -18.07 21.72 -19.04
C ILE A 12 -16.90 20.74 -19.02
N LEU A 13 -15.83 21.02 -18.26
CA LEU A 13 -14.71 20.09 -18.11
C LEU A 13 -15.14 18.76 -17.48
N ALA A 14 -16.02 18.78 -16.47
CA ALA A 14 -16.59 17.56 -15.89
C ALA A 14 -17.38 16.75 -16.92
N LEU A 15 -18.18 17.42 -17.76
CA LEU A 15 -18.91 16.77 -18.85
C LEU A 15 -17.95 16.18 -19.89
N CYS A 16 -16.91 16.91 -20.30
CA CYS A 16 -15.89 16.41 -21.21
C CYS A 16 -15.15 15.20 -20.64
N LEU A 17 -14.77 15.23 -19.35
CA LEU A 17 -14.15 14.09 -18.66
C LEU A 17 -15.08 12.87 -18.66
N TRP A 18 -16.36 13.08 -18.38
CA TRP A 18 -17.34 12.01 -18.44
C TRP A 18 -17.52 11.44 -19.87
N LEU A 19 -17.60 12.29 -20.89
CA LEU A 19 -17.67 11.88 -22.30
C LEU A 19 -16.43 11.10 -22.73
N MET A 20 -15.23 11.53 -22.30
CA MET A 20 -14.00 10.78 -22.50
C MET A 20 -14.05 9.43 -21.78
N GLY A 21 -14.61 9.37 -20.56
CA GLY A 21 -14.85 8.12 -19.84
C GLY A 21 -15.79 7.17 -20.60
N CYS A 22 -16.87 7.70 -21.18
CA CYS A 22 -17.75 6.92 -22.06
C CYS A 22 -17.01 6.41 -23.29
N GLY A 23 -16.25 7.27 -23.97
CA GLY A 23 -15.42 6.88 -25.12
C GLY A 23 -14.39 5.80 -24.75
N PHE A 24 -13.77 5.91 -23.57
CA PHE A 24 -12.84 4.92 -23.06
C PHE A 24 -13.51 3.57 -22.83
N ILE A 25 -14.67 3.54 -22.16
CA ILE A 25 -15.46 2.31 -21.95
C ILE A 25 -15.85 1.69 -23.29
N LEU A 26 -16.28 2.50 -24.26
CA LEU A 26 -16.67 2.05 -25.60
C LEU A 26 -15.47 1.52 -26.42
N SER A 27 -14.25 2.00 -26.13
CA SER A 27 -13.03 1.55 -26.82
C SER A 27 -12.43 0.27 -26.25
N ARG A 28 -12.85 -0.15 -25.05
CA ARG A 28 -12.32 -1.37 -24.42
C ARG A 28 -12.86 -2.61 -25.12
N PRO A 29 -12.01 -3.64 -25.33
CA PRO A 29 -12.50 -4.90 -25.86
C PRO A 29 -13.46 -5.54 -24.84
N ALA A 30 -14.49 -6.23 -25.33
CA ALA A 30 -15.48 -6.85 -24.45
C ALA A 30 -14.87 -7.90 -23.51
N VAL A 31 -13.74 -8.48 -23.91
CA VAL A 31 -12.94 -9.45 -23.16
C VAL A 31 -11.46 -9.14 -23.38
N SER A 32 -10.64 -9.30 -22.34
CA SER A 32 -9.18 -9.20 -22.43
C SER A 32 -8.53 -10.40 -21.75
N MET A 33 -7.52 -10.99 -22.39
CA MET A 33 -6.73 -12.11 -21.83
C MET A 33 -6.04 -11.73 -20.51
N GLU A 34 -5.74 -10.45 -20.29
CA GLU A 34 -5.11 -9.96 -19.06
C GLU A 34 -6.08 -9.94 -17.86
N GLN A 35 -7.39 -9.90 -18.11
CA GLN A 35 -8.43 -9.89 -17.07
C GLN A 35 -8.94 -11.28 -16.74
N VAL A 36 -8.51 -12.31 -17.48
CA VAL A 36 -8.91 -13.69 -17.25
C VAL A 36 -8.16 -14.24 -16.05
N SER A 37 -8.89 -14.79 -15.07
CA SER A 37 -8.29 -15.48 -13.93
C SER A 37 -8.26 -17.00 -14.15
N GLY A 38 -7.37 -17.68 -13.44
CA GLY A 38 -7.22 -19.14 -13.54
C GLY A 38 -6.31 -19.61 -14.68
N LEU A 39 -5.52 -18.69 -15.27
CA LEU A 39 -4.51 -18.99 -16.29
C LEU A 39 -3.11 -18.87 -15.71
N TYR A 40 -2.23 -19.78 -16.10
CA TYR A 40 -0.78 -19.69 -15.91
C TYR A 40 -0.15 -18.65 -16.86
N ALA A 41 1.12 -18.33 -16.59
CA ALA A 41 1.89 -17.40 -17.39
C ALA A 41 1.92 -17.82 -18.86
N ALA A 42 2.02 -16.83 -19.75
CA ALA A 42 2.08 -17.06 -21.19
C ALA A 42 3.35 -17.83 -21.57
N GLU A 43 3.18 -18.85 -22.40
CA GLU A 43 4.26 -19.63 -23.01
C GLU A 43 4.25 -19.42 -24.52
N VAL A 44 5.41 -19.62 -25.14
CA VAL A 44 5.57 -19.52 -26.60
C VAL A 44 6.14 -20.83 -27.12
N ALA A 45 5.41 -21.50 -28.00
CA ALA A 45 5.90 -22.67 -28.73
C ALA A 45 5.47 -22.61 -30.20
N ALA A 46 6.41 -22.96 -31.10
CA ALA A 46 6.18 -22.97 -32.55
C ALA A 46 5.55 -21.67 -33.11
N GLY A 47 5.93 -20.51 -32.54
CA GLY A 47 5.41 -19.20 -32.95
C GLY A 47 4.03 -18.84 -32.41
N ASN A 48 3.38 -19.72 -31.63
CA ASN A 48 2.10 -19.44 -30.98
C ASN A 48 2.31 -19.11 -29.49
N THR A 49 1.68 -18.04 -29.02
CA THR A 49 1.56 -17.73 -27.60
C THR A 49 0.31 -18.39 -27.05
N TYR A 50 0.43 -19.06 -25.91
CA TYR A 50 -0.70 -19.72 -25.25
C TYR A 50 -0.58 -19.67 -23.74
N ARG A 51 -1.68 -19.95 -23.04
CA ARG A 51 -1.72 -20.05 -21.57
C ARG A 51 -2.41 -21.33 -21.16
N TRP A 52 -1.78 -22.07 -20.25
CA TRP A 52 -2.42 -23.20 -19.58
C TRP A 52 -3.43 -22.70 -18.55
N SER A 53 -4.52 -23.44 -18.34
CA SER A 53 -5.44 -23.20 -17.23
C SER A 53 -5.11 -24.06 -16.02
N GLY A 54 -5.57 -23.59 -14.85
CA GLY A 54 -5.84 -24.46 -13.70
C GLY A 54 -7.16 -25.22 -13.87
N ASP A 55 -7.83 -25.50 -12.76
CA ASP A 55 -9.12 -26.22 -12.74
C ASP A 55 -10.30 -25.35 -13.18
N GLN A 56 -10.21 -24.04 -12.98
CA GLN A 56 -11.28 -23.11 -13.31
C GLN A 56 -10.72 -21.83 -13.91
N ILE A 57 -11.26 -21.43 -15.06
CA ILE A 57 -11.03 -20.13 -15.70
C ILE A 57 -12.27 -19.28 -15.51
N VAL A 58 -12.09 -18.00 -15.17
CA VAL A 58 -13.17 -17.02 -15.18
C VAL A 58 -12.83 -15.93 -16.19
N ILE A 59 -13.65 -15.84 -17.24
CA ILE A 59 -13.53 -14.85 -18.30
C ILE A 59 -14.57 -13.76 -18.02
N PRO A 60 -14.18 -12.59 -17.51
CA PRO A 60 -15.11 -11.47 -17.32
C PRO A 60 -15.58 -10.96 -18.68
N ILE A 61 -16.88 -10.70 -18.81
CA ILE A 61 -17.50 -10.16 -20.02
C ILE A 61 -17.99 -8.75 -19.73
N THR A 62 -17.56 -7.79 -20.56
CA THR A 62 -18.07 -6.42 -20.47
C THR A 62 -19.58 -6.41 -20.70
N HIS A 63 -20.33 -5.66 -19.89
CA HIS A 63 -21.78 -5.66 -19.98
C HIS A 63 -22.29 -4.93 -21.24
N HIS A 64 -23.01 -5.67 -22.09
CA HIS A 64 -23.73 -5.16 -23.26
C HIS A 64 -25.21 -5.54 -23.21
N SER A 65 -26.05 -4.72 -23.87
CA SER A 65 -27.51 -4.92 -23.89
C SER A 65 -27.97 -6.06 -24.78
N GLY A 66 -27.14 -6.52 -25.71
CA GLY A 66 -27.41 -7.69 -26.54
C GLY A 66 -26.55 -8.90 -26.16
N PRO A 67 -26.73 -10.03 -26.86
CA PRO A 67 -25.92 -11.21 -26.65
C PRO A 67 -24.47 -10.98 -27.10
N THR A 68 -23.53 -11.70 -26.49
CA THR A 68 -22.10 -11.62 -26.82
C THR A 68 -21.66 -12.91 -27.49
N LEU A 69 -21.18 -12.81 -28.73
CA LEU A 69 -20.56 -13.93 -29.42
C LEU A 69 -19.09 -14.02 -28.99
N LEU A 70 -18.75 -15.05 -28.22
CA LEU A 70 -17.40 -15.32 -27.76
C LEU A 70 -16.75 -16.38 -28.66
N ASP A 71 -15.56 -16.10 -29.18
CA ASP A 71 -14.72 -17.06 -29.89
C ASP A 71 -13.48 -17.36 -29.03
N ILE A 72 -13.38 -18.62 -28.58
CA ILE A 72 -12.25 -19.11 -27.80
C ILE A 72 -11.50 -20.13 -28.64
N ARG A 73 -10.22 -19.88 -28.91
CA ARG A 73 -9.32 -20.87 -29.51
C ARG A 73 -8.64 -21.64 -28.40
N MET A 74 -9.05 -22.89 -28.19
CA MET A 74 -8.53 -23.74 -27.11
C MET A 74 -8.25 -25.17 -27.55
N ALA A 75 -7.39 -25.85 -26.80
CA ALA A 75 -7.02 -27.25 -27.00
C ALA A 75 -6.89 -27.98 -25.67
N ALA A 76 -6.90 -29.31 -25.72
CA ALA A 76 -6.53 -30.17 -24.61
C ALA A 76 -5.36 -31.09 -24.99
N PRO A 77 -4.11 -30.58 -25.03
CA PRO A 77 -2.96 -31.37 -25.46
C PRO A 77 -2.79 -32.64 -24.64
N ARG A 78 -2.42 -33.74 -25.32
CA ARG A 78 -2.28 -35.06 -24.71
C ARG A 78 -0.81 -35.41 -24.45
N TRP A 79 -0.57 -36.12 -23.35
CA TRP A 79 0.69 -36.78 -23.03
C TRP A 79 0.39 -38.16 -22.43
N PRO A 80 1.38 -39.06 -22.33
CA PRO A 80 1.19 -40.38 -21.73
C PRO A 80 0.55 -40.25 -20.34
N GLU A 81 -0.48 -41.04 -20.05
CA GLU A 81 -1.24 -41.04 -18.77
C GLU A 81 -2.28 -39.91 -18.60
N ARG A 82 -2.36 -38.92 -19.50
CA ARG A 82 -3.41 -37.88 -19.43
C ARG A 82 -4.73 -38.34 -20.05
N THR A 83 -5.78 -38.42 -19.24
CA THR A 83 -7.16 -38.51 -19.74
C THR A 83 -7.62 -37.20 -20.38
N ALA A 84 -8.48 -37.28 -21.39
CA ALA A 84 -9.00 -36.08 -22.03
C ALA A 84 -9.81 -35.27 -21.00
N PRO A 85 -9.48 -33.98 -20.79
CA PRO A 85 -10.10 -33.21 -19.73
C PRO A 85 -11.57 -32.97 -20.05
N GLU A 86 -12.43 -33.22 -19.09
CA GLU A 86 -13.84 -32.82 -19.18
C GLU A 86 -13.94 -31.32 -18.97
N LEU A 87 -14.70 -30.65 -19.84
CA LEU A 87 -14.90 -29.21 -19.79
C LEU A 87 -16.37 -28.87 -19.58
N VAL A 88 -16.67 -28.17 -18.49
CA VAL A 88 -17.97 -27.60 -18.19
C VAL A 88 -17.91 -26.10 -18.43
N LEU A 89 -18.78 -25.61 -19.32
CA LEU A 89 -18.96 -24.20 -19.62
C LEU A 89 -20.19 -23.70 -18.88
N ALA A 90 -20.08 -22.62 -18.12
CA ALA A 90 -21.18 -22.06 -17.34
C ALA A 90 -21.13 -20.54 -17.29
N THR A 91 -22.31 -19.92 -17.22
CA THR A 91 -22.47 -18.50 -16.83
C THR A 91 -23.10 -18.47 -15.44
N SER A 92 -24.33 -17.95 -15.31
CA SER A 92 -25.18 -18.17 -14.13
C SER A 92 -25.79 -19.57 -14.09
N SER A 93 -25.78 -20.27 -15.22
CA SER A 93 -26.26 -21.64 -15.38
C SER A 93 -25.30 -22.43 -16.29
N PRO A 94 -25.28 -23.77 -16.19
CA PRO A 94 -24.52 -24.62 -17.11
C PRO A 94 -24.96 -24.40 -18.56
N LEU A 95 -23.99 -24.21 -19.46
CA LEU A 95 -24.21 -24.00 -20.89
C LEU A 95 -23.93 -25.26 -21.71
N ALA A 96 -22.79 -25.91 -21.44
CA ALA A 96 -22.37 -27.09 -22.19
C ALA A 96 -21.38 -27.93 -21.38
N HIS A 97 -21.36 -29.22 -21.68
CA HIS A 97 -20.35 -30.17 -21.24
C HIS A 97 -19.72 -30.79 -22.47
N LEU A 98 -18.39 -30.74 -22.59
CA LEU A 98 -17.67 -31.23 -23.75
C LEU A 98 -16.27 -31.75 -23.40
N ILE A 99 -15.72 -32.58 -24.29
CA ILE A 99 -14.34 -33.05 -24.20
C ILE A 99 -13.55 -32.38 -25.33
N PRO A 100 -12.64 -31.43 -25.04
CA PRO A 100 -11.88 -30.74 -26.08
C PRO A 100 -10.91 -31.71 -26.79
N PRO A 101 -10.69 -31.56 -28.10
CA PRO A 101 -9.68 -32.35 -28.80
C PRO A 101 -8.27 -31.85 -28.48
N ALA A 102 -7.27 -32.66 -28.85
CA ALA A 102 -5.86 -32.34 -28.63
C ALA A 102 -5.38 -31.16 -29.49
N GLU A 103 -5.97 -30.97 -30.66
CA GLU A 103 -5.66 -29.88 -31.56
C GLU A 103 -6.44 -28.60 -31.21
N PRO A 104 -5.86 -27.41 -31.43
CA PRO A 104 -6.56 -26.15 -31.26
C PRO A 104 -7.84 -26.08 -32.12
N ARG A 105 -8.98 -25.83 -31.47
CA ARG A 105 -10.27 -25.60 -32.12
C ARG A 105 -10.85 -24.27 -31.67
N HIS A 106 -11.62 -23.66 -32.57
CA HIS A 106 -12.43 -22.48 -32.28
C HIS A 106 -13.78 -22.90 -31.71
N TYR A 107 -14.11 -22.37 -30.54
CA TYR A 107 -15.40 -22.57 -29.89
C TYR A 107 -16.13 -21.24 -29.91
N ARG A 108 -17.23 -21.20 -30.68
CA ARG A 108 -18.10 -20.03 -30.76
C ARG A 108 -19.29 -20.22 -29.85
N LEU A 109 -19.39 -19.38 -28.83
CA LEU A 109 -20.41 -19.43 -27.80
C LEU A 109 -21.25 -18.15 -27.88
N LEU A 110 -22.57 -18.29 -27.99
CA LEU A 110 -23.49 -17.17 -27.89
C LEU A 110 -23.92 -17.03 -26.43
N LEU A 111 -23.34 -16.05 -25.73
CA LEU A 111 -23.68 -15.78 -24.34
C LEU A 111 -24.98 -14.96 -24.26
N PRO A 112 -25.84 -15.21 -23.26
CA PRO A 112 -27.07 -14.45 -23.09
C PRO A 112 -26.76 -12.96 -22.80
N PRO A 113 -27.71 -12.05 -23.07
CA PRO A 113 -27.55 -10.64 -22.72
C PRO A 113 -27.19 -10.47 -21.24
N ASN A 114 -26.30 -9.52 -20.96
CA ASN A 114 -25.81 -9.21 -19.61
C ASN A 114 -25.09 -10.34 -18.85
N ALA A 115 -24.66 -11.43 -19.51
CA ALA A 115 -23.79 -12.42 -18.86
C ALA A 115 -22.54 -11.73 -18.27
N PRO A 116 -22.30 -11.81 -16.94
CA PRO A 116 -21.19 -11.08 -16.29
C PRO A 116 -19.83 -11.73 -16.56
N SER A 117 -19.82 -13.05 -16.73
CA SER A 117 -18.63 -13.84 -16.98
C SER A 117 -18.98 -15.17 -17.63
N LEU A 118 -18.01 -15.78 -18.31
CA LEU A 118 -18.02 -17.20 -18.66
C LEU A 118 -17.02 -17.92 -17.74
N THR A 119 -17.50 -18.97 -17.08
CA THR A 119 -16.67 -19.89 -16.29
C THR A 119 -16.41 -21.15 -17.10
N LEU A 120 -15.15 -21.57 -17.15
CA LEU A 120 -14.72 -22.84 -17.73
C LEU A 120 -14.13 -23.68 -16.61
N GLN A 121 -14.78 -24.78 -16.27
CA GLN A 121 -14.22 -25.76 -15.33
C GLN A 121 -13.66 -26.93 -16.11
N SER A 122 -12.43 -27.33 -15.78
CA SER A 122 -11.74 -28.45 -16.41
C SER A 122 -11.07 -29.35 -15.39
N SER A 123 -11.10 -30.66 -15.62
CA SER A 123 -10.21 -31.57 -14.89
C SER A 123 -8.74 -31.25 -15.22
N VAL A 124 -7.87 -31.29 -14.21
CA VAL A 124 -6.44 -30.99 -14.36
C VAL A 124 -5.59 -32.25 -14.22
N ALA A 125 -4.45 -32.26 -14.90
CA ALA A 125 -3.46 -33.32 -14.78
C ALA A 125 -2.06 -32.72 -14.69
N ARG A 126 -1.16 -33.40 -13.97
CA ARG A 126 0.25 -33.03 -13.92
C ARG A 126 0.97 -33.54 -15.18
N PRO A 127 1.73 -32.70 -15.89
CA PRO A 127 2.47 -33.14 -17.06
C PRO A 127 3.74 -33.92 -16.65
N PRO A 128 4.30 -34.76 -17.55
CA PRO A 128 5.51 -35.52 -17.30
C PRO A 128 6.72 -34.59 -17.18
N GLY A 129 7.71 -35.04 -16.41
CA GLY A 129 8.99 -34.34 -16.25
C GLY A 129 8.88 -33.13 -15.31
N ASN A 130 8.90 -33.37 -13.99
CA ASN A 130 9.11 -32.41 -12.90
C ASN A 130 8.39 -31.03 -12.97
N ASP A 131 7.43 -30.80 -13.87
CA ASP A 131 6.60 -29.60 -13.85
C ASP A 131 5.73 -29.66 -12.57
N PRO A 132 5.76 -28.61 -11.74
CA PRO A 132 4.97 -28.56 -10.52
C PRO A 132 3.49 -28.21 -10.75
N ARG A 133 3.13 -27.78 -11.97
CA ARG A 133 1.78 -27.27 -12.24
C ARG A 133 0.78 -28.41 -12.51
N TRP A 134 -0.48 -28.09 -12.25
CA TRP A 134 -1.63 -28.91 -12.61
C TRP A 134 -2.38 -28.25 -13.75
N LEU A 135 -2.34 -28.88 -14.93
CA LEU A 135 -2.71 -28.24 -16.18
C LEU A 135 -4.07 -28.75 -16.67
N GLY A 136 -4.99 -27.81 -16.88
CA GLY A 136 -6.27 -28.01 -17.55
C GLY A 136 -6.14 -27.81 -19.07
N VAL A 137 -7.00 -27.00 -19.66
CA VAL A 137 -6.97 -26.70 -21.10
C VAL A 137 -5.91 -25.65 -21.45
N VAL A 138 -5.55 -25.57 -22.73
CA VAL A 138 -4.74 -24.48 -23.27
C VAL A 138 -5.65 -23.47 -23.96
N VAL A 139 -5.50 -22.20 -23.62
CA VAL A 139 -6.14 -21.08 -24.30
C VAL A 139 -5.10 -20.34 -25.14
N TYR A 140 -5.33 -20.27 -26.45
CA TYR A 140 -4.47 -19.57 -27.41
C TYR A 140 -4.96 -18.15 -27.65
N GLU A 141 -6.24 -18.02 -27.98
CA GLU A 141 -6.85 -16.76 -28.37
C GLU A 141 -8.24 -16.64 -27.76
N LEU A 142 -8.62 -15.40 -27.50
CA LEU A 142 -9.90 -15.03 -26.91
C LEU A 142 -10.37 -13.74 -27.55
N ALA A 143 -11.51 -13.82 -28.22
CA ALA A 143 -12.14 -12.67 -28.86
C ALA A 143 -13.64 -12.67 -28.57
N ALA A 144 -14.23 -11.48 -28.45
CA ALA A 144 -15.65 -11.32 -28.23
C ALA A 144 -16.21 -10.25 -29.17
N GLN A 145 -17.35 -10.57 -29.79
CA GLN A 145 -18.16 -9.65 -30.57
C GLN A 145 -19.45 -9.39 -29.78
N PRO A 146 -19.47 -8.34 -28.94
CA PRO A 146 -20.69 -7.97 -28.23
C PRO A 146 -21.71 -7.37 -29.21
N HIS A 147 -22.99 -7.66 -28.99
CA HIS A 147 -24.08 -6.97 -29.69
C HIS A 147 -24.78 -5.98 -28.76
N GLY A 148 -25.26 -4.88 -29.33
CA GLY A 148 -25.95 -3.83 -28.60
C GLY A 148 -25.03 -2.85 -27.89
N LEU A 149 -25.63 -1.77 -27.37
CA LEU A 149 -24.92 -0.73 -26.64
C LEU A 149 -24.51 -1.24 -25.25
N PRO A 150 -23.39 -0.78 -24.67
CA PRO A 150 -23.00 -1.13 -23.31
C PRO A 150 -23.78 -0.29 -22.28
N ILE A 151 -25.13 -0.37 -22.30
CA ILE A 151 -26.00 0.48 -21.48
C ILE A 151 -25.66 0.34 -20.00
N THR A 152 -25.38 -0.88 -19.52
CA THR A 152 -25.01 -1.12 -18.13
C THR A 152 -23.68 -0.45 -17.78
N ALA A 153 -22.66 -0.55 -18.64
CA ALA A 153 -21.38 0.12 -18.39
C ALA A 153 -21.51 1.65 -18.46
N LEU A 154 -22.34 2.17 -19.36
CA LEU A 154 -22.66 3.60 -19.46
C LEU A 154 -23.47 4.08 -18.24
N TYR A 155 -24.39 3.26 -17.74
CA TYR A 155 -25.16 3.52 -16.52
C TYR A 155 -24.25 3.54 -15.29
N LEU A 156 -23.34 2.57 -15.15
CA LEU A 156 -22.31 2.59 -14.12
C LEU A 156 -21.41 3.83 -14.24
N ASN A 157 -21.16 4.29 -15.47
CA ASN A 157 -20.43 5.54 -15.72
C ASN A 157 -21.24 6.81 -15.38
N MET A 158 -22.54 6.74 -15.07
CA MET A 158 -23.28 7.88 -14.49
C MET A 158 -22.72 8.28 -13.14
N LEU A 159 -22.23 7.31 -12.36
CA LEU A 159 -21.58 7.60 -11.09
C LEU A 159 -20.35 8.50 -11.30
N THR A 160 -19.58 8.28 -12.37
CA THR A 160 -18.41 9.13 -12.66
C THR A 160 -18.81 10.54 -13.06
N LEU A 161 -19.95 10.73 -13.74
CA LEU A 161 -20.51 12.06 -14.00
C LEU A 161 -20.86 12.78 -12.69
N VAL A 162 -21.59 12.11 -11.80
CA VAL A 162 -21.98 12.67 -10.49
C VAL A 162 -20.73 13.05 -9.69
N LEU A 163 -19.72 12.17 -9.65
CA LEU A 163 -18.45 12.42 -8.99
C LEU A 163 -17.66 13.55 -9.67
N ALA A 164 -17.64 13.64 -11.00
CA ALA A 164 -16.97 14.71 -11.73
C ALA A 164 -17.63 16.07 -11.49
N ILE A 165 -18.97 16.12 -11.45
CA ILE A 165 -19.73 17.32 -11.08
C ILE A 165 -19.42 17.70 -9.62
N ALA A 166 -19.47 16.75 -8.69
CA ALA A 166 -19.15 17.00 -7.29
C ALA A 166 -17.71 17.53 -7.13
N ALA A 167 -16.75 16.95 -7.85
CA ALA A 167 -15.36 17.41 -7.88
C ALA A 167 -15.22 18.81 -8.48
N ALA A 168 -15.93 19.12 -9.57
CA ALA A 168 -15.96 20.45 -10.17
C ALA A 168 -16.55 21.50 -9.21
N LEU A 169 -17.63 21.16 -8.50
CA LEU A 169 -18.23 22.02 -7.48
C LEU A 169 -17.32 22.21 -6.26
N LEU A 170 -16.67 21.14 -5.81
CA LEU A 170 -15.68 21.20 -4.74
C LEU A 170 -14.47 22.06 -5.14
N LEU A 171 -14.02 21.96 -6.38
CA LEU A 171 -12.93 22.77 -6.90
C LEU A 171 -13.31 24.24 -7.05
N ASP A 172 -14.53 24.56 -7.53
CA ASP A 172 -15.05 25.93 -7.55
C ASP A 172 -15.09 26.52 -6.13
N TRP A 173 -15.63 25.76 -5.17
CA TRP A 173 -15.63 26.13 -3.76
C TRP A 173 -14.21 26.36 -3.23
N ALA A 174 -13.28 25.46 -3.53
CA ALA A 174 -11.90 25.54 -3.09
C ALA A 174 -11.17 26.73 -3.71
N ILE A 175 -11.39 27.04 -4.99
CA ILE A 175 -10.84 28.24 -5.66
C ILE A 175 -11.33 29.50 -4.94
N ARG A 176 -12.63 29.62 -4.68
CA ARG A 176 -13.21 30.78 -3.98
C ARG A 176 -12.69 30.97 -2.56
N ARG A 177 -12.29 29.88 -1.90
CA ARG A 177 -11.77 29.86 -0.53
C ARG A 177 -10.24 29.82 -0.44
N GLY A 178 -9.51 29.77 -1.55
CA GLY A 178 -8.06 29.68 -1.60
C GLY A 178 -7.45 28.29 -1.35
N TRP A 179 -8.27 27.23 -1.35
CA TRP A 179 -7.87 25.83 -1.11
C TRP A 179 -7.62 25.03 -2.39
N ALA A 180 -7.66 25.65 -3.58
CA ALA A 180 -7.51 24.94 -4.85
C ALA A 180 -6.19 24.15 -4.94
N THR A 181 -5.06 24.74 -4.55
CA THR A 181 -3.74 24.10 -4.63
C THR A 181 -3.66 22.82 -3.78
N PRO A 182 -3.94 22.84 -2.46
CA PRO A 182 -3.91 21.61 -1.67
C PRO A 182 -4.92 20.58 -2.17
N LEU A 183 -6.12 20.99 -2.61
CA LEU A 183 -7.11 20.06 -3.17
C LEU A 183 -6.60 19.34 -4.43
N VAL A 184 -5.98 20.08 -5.36
CA VAL A 184 -5.40 19.48 -6.58
C VAL A 184 -4.24 18.54 -6.24
N LEU A 185 -3.39 18.92 -5.29
CA LEU A 185 -2.30 18.05 -4.82
C LEU A 185 -2.82 16.77 -4.17
N THR A 186 -3.88 16.86 -3.34
CA THR A 186 -4.55 15.70 -2.76
C THR A 186 -5.13 14.81 -3.85
N GLY A 187 -5.85 15.39 -4.82
CA GLY A 187 -6.44 14.65 -5.93
C GLY A 187 -5.40 13.92 -6.78
N LEU A 188 -4.31 14.61 -7.15
CA LEU A 188 -3.19 14.00 -7.87
C LEU A 188 -2.56 12.86 -7.06
N ALA A 189 -2.22 13.11 -5.79
CA ALA A 189 -1.59 12.11 -4.93
C ALA A 189 -2.47 10.86 -4.73
N PHE A 190 -3.79 11.06 -4.57
CA PHE A 190 -4.77 9.99 -4.43
C PHE A 190 -4.90 9.16 -5.71
N VAL A 191 -5.08 9.81 -6.87
CA VAL A 191 -5.19 9.11 -8.16
C VAL A 191 -3.98 8.21 -8.41
N LEU A 192 -2.75 8.71 -8.24
CA LEU A 192 -1.54 7.93 -8.47
C LEU A 192 -1.39 6.73 -7.50
N ARG A 193 -1.97 6.82 -6.30
CA ARG A 193 -1.96 5.76 -5.29
C ARG A 193 -3.11 4.76 -5.46
N SER A 194 -4.17 5.11 -6.19
CA SER A 194 -5.37 4.28 -6.32
C SER A 194 -5.55 3.61 -7.68
N ILE A 195 -4.85 4.07 -8.74
CA ILE A 195 -4.92 3.42 -10.07
C ILE A 195 -4.45 1.96 -9.95
N ASP A 196 -5.26 1.00 -10.41
CA ASP A 196 -4.93 -0.43 -10.46
C ASP A 196 -4.58 -1.08 -9.09
N LEU A 197 -5.19 -0.60 -8.00
CA LEU A 197 -4.92 -1.11 -6.66
C LEU A 197 -5.38 -2.56 -6.43
N SER A 198 -6.30 -3.03 -7.27
CA SER A 198 -6.86 -4.38 -7.23
C SER A 198 -5.92 -5.46 -7.77
N HIS A 199 -5.02 -5.12 -8.70
CA HIS A 199 -4.11 -6.08 -9.35
C HIS A 199 -2.64 -5.82 -9.00
N THR A 200 -2.24 -4.56 -8.80
CA THR A 200 -0.84 -4.20 -8.57
C THR A 200 -0.66 -3.51 -7.20
N PRO A 201 0.03 -4.15 -6.23
CA PRO A 201 0.74 -5.44 -6.32
C PRO A 201 -0.17 -6.69 -6.31
N PRO A 202 0.24 -7.84 -6.88
CA PRO A 202 -0.54 -9.08 -6.86
C PRO A 202 -0.52 -9.74 -5.47
N GLY A 203 -1.43 -10.68 -5.23
CA GLY A 203 -1.54 -11.39 -3.96
C GLY A 203 -1.78 -10.49 -2.75
N TRP A 204 -1.43 -10.99 -1.58
CA TRP A 204 -1.56 -10.32 -0.29
C TRP A 204 -0.28 -10.48 0.52
N ARG A 205 0.10 -9.44 1.27
CA ARG A 205 1.09 -9.65 2.33
C ARG A 205 0.41 -10.11 3.60
N ILE A 206 1.08 -11.01 4.31
CA ILE A 206 0.61 -11.55 5.59
C ILE A 206 0.15 -10.42 6.52
N ASP A 207 0.97 -9.38 6.69
CA ASP A 207 0.66 -8.22 7.53
C ASP A 207 -0.59 -7.44 7.08
N GLU A 208 -0.91 -7.39 5.77
CA GLU A 208 -2.16 -6.79 5.27
C GLU A 208 -3.36 -7.62 5.75
N VAL A 209 -3.25 -8.95 5.64
CA VAL A 209 -4.31 -9.88 6.06
C VAL A 209 -4.52 -9.81 7.57
N VAL A 210 -3.43 -9.77 8.35
CA VAL A 210 -3.50 -9.61 9.81
C VAL A 210 -4.28 -8.36 10.20
N SER A 211 -3.90 -7.19 9.66
CA SER A 211 -4.58 -5.93 9.99
C SER A 211 -6.08 -5.97 9.66
N LEU A 212 -6.44 -6.54 8.50
CA LEU A 212 -7.82 -6.63 8.06
C LEU A 212 -8.63 -7.65 8.89
N VAL A 213 -8.05 -8.79 9.25
CA VAL A 213 -8.68 -9.79 10.12
C VAL A 213 -8.86 -9.24 11.53
N ASP A 214 -7.90 -8.49 12.06
CA ASP A 214 -8.04 -7.82 13.35
C ASP A 214 -9.15 -6.77 13.33
N ALA A 215 -9.18 -5.93 12.30
CA ALA A 215 -10.24 -4.95 12.10
C ALA A 215 -11.63 -5.60 12.03
N TRP A 216 -11.74 -6.75 11.34
CA TRP A 216 -12.97 -7.54 11.25
C TRP A 216 -13.39 -8.10 12.61
N ASN A 217 -12.49 -8.79 13.33
CA ASN A 217 -12.81 -9.36 14.64
C ASN A 217 -13.18 -8.26 15.65
N LEU A 218 -12.49 -7.13 15.61
CA LEU A 218 -12.74 -5.99 16.48
C LEU A 218 -14.10 -5.37 16.21
N ALA A 219 -14.50 -5.22 14.94
CA ALA A 219 -15.83 -4.74 14.56
C ALA A 219 -16.96 -5.65 15.07
N GLN A 220 -16.73 -6.97 15.13
CA GLN A 220 -17.74 -7.95 15.51
C GLN A 220 -17.83 -8.20 17.02
N THR A 221 -16.70 -8.18 17.74
CA THR A 221 -16.65 -8.65 19.15
C THR A 221 -15.98 -7.66 20.11
N GLY A 222 -15.46 -6.54 19.62
CA GLY A 222 -14.64 -5.61 20.42
C GLY A 222 -13.27 -6.18 20.79
N ARG A 223 -12.83 -7.28 20.15
CA ARG A 223 -11.58 -7.98 20.40
C ARG A 223 -10.82 -8.27 19.11
N ASP A 224 -9.50 -8.30 19.18
CA ASP A 224 -8.62 -8.71 18.06
C ASP A 224 -8.80 -10.21 17.72
N HIS A 225 -8.09 -10.71 16.70
CA HIS A 225 -8.23 -12.10 16.27
C HIS A 225 -7.78 -13.13 17.32
N LEU A 226 -6.97 -12.73 18.30
CA LEU A 226 -6.51 -13.56 19.42
C LEU A 226 -7.36 -13.37 20.68
N GLY A 227 -8.38 -12.51 20.64
CA GLY A 227 -9.32 -12.29 21.74
C GLY A 227 -8.94 -11.14 22.70
N HIS A 228 -7.90 -10.35 22.43
CA HIS A 228 -7.56 -9.21 23.27
C HIS A 228 -8.57 -8.06 23.09
N PRO A 229 -9.16 -7.52 24.17
CA PRO A 229 -10.11 -6.42 24.07
C PRO A 229 -9.41 -5.10 23.79
N TRP A 230 -9.90 -4.36 22.77
CA TRP A 230 -9.45 -2.99 22.43
C TRP A 230 -7.94 -2.76 22.57
N PRO A 231 -7.08 -3.44 21.80
CA PRO A 231 -5.63 -3.25 21.89
C PRO A 231 -5.23 -1.85 21.41
N LEU A 232 -5.17 -0.88 22.34
CA LEU A 232 -4.84 0.51 22.05
C LEU A 232 -3.32 0.76 21.94
N GLY A 233 -2.51 -0.08 22.59
CA GLY A 233 -1.05 0.08 22.60
C GLY A 233 -0.35 -0.61 21.43
N ALA A 234 -0.77 -1.83 21.09
CA ALA A 234 -0.31 -2.64 19.97
C ALA A 234 -1.20 -3.87 19.81
N PHE A 235 -1.31 -4.39 18.59
CA PHE A 235 -1.94 -5.68 18.29
C PHE A 235 -0.90 -6.79 18.40
N GLU A 236 -1.26 -7.92 18.99
CA GLU A 236 -0.42 -9.10 18.93
C GLU A 236 -0.66 -9.84 17.62
N ALA A 237 0.40 -10.09 16.85
CA ALA A 237 0.34 -10.98 15.71
C ALA A 237 1.64 -11.76 15.59
N LEU A 238 1.54 -13.09 15.48
CA LEU A 238 2.70 -13.98 15.39
C LEU A 238 3.70 -13.83 16.55
N GLY A 239 3.33 -13.30 17.71
CA GLY A 239 4.32 -13.00 18.76
C GLY A 239 5.19 -11.76 18.47
N ASP A 240 4.70 -10.85 17.62
CA ASP A 240 5.14 -9.46 17.51
C ASP A 240 4.00 -8.51 17.94
N TRP A 241 4.34 -7.26 18.27
CA TRP A 241 3.42 -6.22 18.73
C TRP A 241 3.36 -5.08 17.71
N ILE A 242 2.38 -5.20 16.81
CA ILE A 242 2.19 -4.35 15.64
C ILE A 242 1.54 -3.01 16.04
N ALA A 243 1.96 -1.94 15.36
CA ALA A 243 1.44 -0.60 15.59
C ALA A 243 -0.07 -0.51 15.22
N PRO A 244 -0.94 0.01 16.11
CA PRO A 244 -2.38 -0.20 16.01
C PRO A 244 -3.11 0.75 15.07
N LEU A 245 -2.50 1.87 14.67
CA LEU A 245 -3.22 2.94 13.99
C LEU A 245 -3.83 2.52 12.65
N LEU A 246 -3.13 1.67 11.88
CA LEU A 246 -3.66 1.19 10.60
C LEU A 246 -4.94 0.39 10.79
N THR A 247 -4.93 -0.60 11.69
CA THR A 247 -6.09 -1.44 11.99
C THR A 247 -7.31 -0.62 12.40
N TYR A 248 -7.13 0.43 13.23
CA TYR A 248 -8.23 1.31 13.62
C TYR A 248 -8.72 2.23 12.47
N LEU A 249 -7.84 2.63 11.55
CA LEU A 249 -8.25 3.36 10.35
C LEU A 249 -8.99 2.46 9.35
N GLU A 250 -8.68 1.17 9.32
CA GLU A 250 -9.36 0.16 8.50
C GLU A 250 -10.72 -0.25 9.08
N LEU A 251 -10.85 -0.31 10.41
CA LEU A 251 -12.04 -0.76 11.14
C LEU A 251 -13.38 -0.28 10.57
N PRO A 252 -13.63 1.04 10.38
CA PRO A 252 -14.94 1.48 9.88
C PRO A 252 -15.24 0.98 8.47
N PHE A 253 -14.23 0.80 7.62
CA PHE A 253 -14.40 0.34 6.25
C PHE A 253 -14.51 -1.19 6.20
N VAL A 254 -13.75 -1.90 7.02
CA VAL A 254 -13.86 -3.36 7.15
C VAL A 254 -15.22 -3.75 7.73
N ALA A 255 -15.78 -2.97 8.67
CA ALA A 255 -17.12 -3.19 9.19
C ALA A 255 -18.21 -3.06 8.09
N LEU A 256 -17.99 -2.22 7.08
CA LEU A 256 -18.96 -1.98 5.99
C LEU A 256 -18.78 -2.94 4.80
N PHE A 257 -17.55 -3.29 4.46
CA PHE A 257 -17.21 -3.99 3.22
C PHE A 257 -16.57 -5.36 3.44
N GLY A 258 -16.23 -5.73 4.67
CA GLY A 258 -15.47 -6.93 5.01
C GLY A 258 -13.95 -6.77 4.83
N PRO A 259 -13.16 -7.76 5.24
CA PRO A 259 -11.70 -7.74 5.21
C PRO A 259 -11.17 -8.02 3.80
N GLN A 260 -11.42 -7.08 2.88
CA GLN A 260 -11.00 -7.18 1.49
C GLN A 260 -9.68 -6.42 1.25
N ARG A 261 -8.85 -6.92 0.34
CA ARG A 261 -7.57 -6.29 -0.04
C ARG A 261 -7.75 -4.84 -0.49
N LEU A 262 -8.78 -4.58 -1.28
CA LEU A 262 -9.06 -3.24 -1.80
C LEU A 262 -9.41 -2.26 -0.67
N VAL A 263 -10.04 -2.73 0.41
CA VAL A 263 -10.39 -1.90 1.57
C VAL A 263 -9.14 -1.41 2.27
N GLY A 264 -8.25 -2.33 2.69
CA GLY A 264 -7.01 -1.96 3.39
C GLY A 264 -6.10 -1.07 2.55
N ARG A 265 -5.89 -1.44 1.29
CA ARG A 265 -5.07 -0.62 0.37
C ARG A 265 -5.71 0.72 0.05
N GLY A 266 -7.05 0.77 -0.04
CA GLY A 266 -7.79 2.02 -0.22
C GLY A 266 -7.55 2.98 0.95
N VAL A 267 -7.58 2.48 2.19
CA VAL A 267 -7.28 3.26 3.39
C VAL A 267 -5.86 3.80 3.36
N THR A 268 -4.84 2.97 3.06
CA THR A 268 -3.45 3.46 2.99
C THR A 268 -3.20 4.40 1.83
N ALA A 269 -3.90 4.23 0.69
CA ALA A 269 -3.82 5.15 -0.44
C ALA A 269 -4.38 6.54 -0.08
N VAL A 270 -5.53 6.59 0.60
CA VAL A 270 -6.13 7.84 1.10
C VAL A 270 -5.20 8.52 2.10
N VAL A 271 -4.75 7.79 3.12
CA VAL A 271 -3.90 8.39 4.16
C VAL A 271 -2.56 8.84 3.57
N GLY A 272 -1.95 8.04 2.70
CA GLY A 272 -0.71 8.39 2.01
C GLY A 272 -0.85 9.60 1.09
N ALA A 273 -2.02 9.82 0.48
CA ALA A 273 -2.29 10.99 -0.34
C ALA A 273 -2.32 12.31 0.47
N LEU A 274 -2.66 12.25 1.76
CA LEU A 274 -2.65 13.42 2.66
C LEU A 274 -1.24 13.95 2.93
N ALA A 275 -0.19 13.18 2.67
CA ALA A 275 1.18 13.65 2.83
C ALA A 275 1.48 14.86 1.92
N ALA A 276 0.95 14.89 0.69
CA ALA A 276 1.16 15.97 -0.28
C ALA A 276 0.60 17.35 0.15
N PRO A 277 -0.69 17.51 0.53
CA PRO A 277 -1.21 18.78 1.02
C PRO A 277 -0.57 19.18 2.36
N LEU A 278 -0.18 18.23 3.22
CA LEU A 278 0.55 18.52 4.46
C LEU A 278 1.96 19.06 4.18
N GLY A 279 2.68 18.49 3.21
CA GLY A 279 3.97 19.00 2.76
C GLY A 279 3.87 20.42 2.19
N TYR A 280 2.83 20.67 1.38
CA TYR A 280 2.50 22.03 0.91
C TYR A 280 2.27 22.99 2.07
N ALA A 281 1.46 22.60 3.06
CA ALA A 281 1.19 23.42 4.25
C ALA A 281 2.45 23.66 5.09
N LEU A 282 3.30 22.64 5.29
CA LEU A 282 4.58 22.76 5.97
C LEU A 282 5.50 23.76 5.27
N ALA A 283 5.64 23.65 3.95
CA ALA A 283 6.45 24.57 3.17
C ALA A 283 5.90 26.01 3.19
N GLN A 284 4.58 26.21 3.15
CA GLN A 284 3.99 27.53 3.35
C GLN A 284 4.28 28.09 4.75
N ARG A 285 4.16 27.26 5.79
CA ARG A 285 4.41 27.65 7.18
C ARG A 285 5.87 28.04 7.42
N LEU A 286 6.78 27.43 6.68
CA LEU A 286 8.21 27.76 6.65
C LEU A 286 8.54 28.98 5.76
N GLY A 287 7.57 29.52 5.02
CA GLY A 287 7.75 30.73 4.22
C GLY A 287 8.44 30.51 2.87
N LEU A 288 8.35 29.31 2.28
CA LEU A 288 8.99 28.96 1.00
C LEU A 288 8.28 29.58 -0.24
N GLY A 289 7.29 30.44 -0.04
CA GLY A 289 6.48 31.01 -1.12
C GLY A 289 5.67 29.95 -1.88
N ARG A 290 4.98 30.40 -2.93
CA ARG A 290 4.06 29.54 -3.70
C ARG A 290 4.80 28.43 -4.47
N ALA A 291 5.92 28.76 -5.11
CA ALA A 291 6.69 27.80 -5.91
C ALA A 291 7.31 26.69 -5.05
N GLY A 292 7.95 27.03 -3.93
CA GLY A 292 8.52 26.04 -3.02
C GLY A 292 7.45 25.14 -2.41
N ALA A 293 6.32 25.71 -1.98
CA ALA A 293 5.23 24.93 -1.40
C ALA A 293 4.58 23.97 -2.42
N ILE A 294 4.28 24.44 -3.64
CA ILE A 294 3.75 23.58 -4.70
C ILE A 294 4.74 22.47 -5.01
N THR A 295 6.03 22.78 -5.13
CA THR A 295 7.06 21.78 -5.45
C THR A 295 7.19 20.73 -4.36
N THR A 296 7.17 21.11 -3.07
CA THR A 296 7.17 20.13 -1.97
C THR A 296 5.97 19.19 -2.06
N GLY A 297 4.76 19.74 -2.22
CA GLY A 297 3.56 18.91 -2.37
C GLY A 297 3.60 18.00 -3.60
N LEU A 298 4.07 18.49 -4.75
CA LEU A 298 4.23 17.72 -5.97
C LEU A 298 5.24 16.58 -5.81
N MET A 299 6.39 16.83 -5.16
CA MET A 299 7.38 15.79 -4.90
C MET A 299 6.84 14.69 -3.99
N MET A 300 6.02 15.05 -3.00
CA MET A 300 5.34 14.04 -2.17
C MET A 300 4.25 13.28 -2.94
N ALA A 301 3.55 13.94 -3.87
CA ALA A 301 2.55 13.29 -4.72
C ALA A 301 3.20 12.28 -5.68
N LEU A 302 4.32 12.65 -6.31
CA LEU A 302 5.02 11.90 -7.37
C LEU A 302 6.11 10.94 -6.86
N SER A 303 6.53 11.01 -5.60
CA SER A 303 7.61 10.19 -5.02
C SER A 303 7.32 8.69 -5.23
N PRO A 304 8.16 7.97 -6.01
CA PRO A 304 8.05 6.52 -6.21
C PRO A 304 8.02 5.77 -4.88
N TRP A 305 8.87 6.19 -3.93
CA TRP A 305 8.93 5.62 -2.58
C TRP A 305 7.62 5.78 -1.82
N GLN A 306 7.03 6.99 -1.79
CA GLN A 306 5.78 7.21 -1.08
C GLN A 306 4.58 6.54 -1.76
N ILE A 307 4.54 6.51 -3.10
CA ILE A 307 3.51 5.81 -3.86
C ILE A 307 3.57 4.32 -3.55
N PHE A 308 4.74 3.69 -3.68
CA PHE A 308 4.93 2.26 -3.43
C PHE A 308 4.47 1.87 -2.02
N MET A 309 4.90 2.60 -0.99
CA MET A 309 4.53 2.31 0.41
C MET A 309 3.02 2.41 0.66
N SER A 310 2.36 3.39 0.05
CA SER A 310 0.93 3.67 0.29
C SER A 310 -0.02 2.83 -0.56
N ARG A 311 0.49 1.94 -1.40
CA ARG A 311 -0.29 0.98 -2.20
C ARG A 311 -0.41 -0.40 -1.57
N ILE A 312 0.20 -0.59 -0.40
CA ILE A 312 0.15 -1.82 0.38
C ILE A 312 -0.41 -1.45 1.76
N ALA A 313 -1.31 -2.27 2.29
CA ALA A 313 -1.97 -2.03 3.58
C ALA A 313 -1.04 -2.38 4.76
N LEU A 314 0.06 -1.61 4.91
CA LEU A 314 1.05 -1.82 5.97
C LEU A 314 1.25 -0.55 6.81
N PRO A 315 1.55 -0.67 8.12
CA PRO A 315 1.79 0.49 8.99
C PRO A 315 2.80 1.54 8.47
N PRO A 316 3.91 1.18 7.78
CA PRO A 316 4.82 2.16 7.14
C PRO A 316 4.14 3.16 6.19
N ALA A 317 3.02 2.78 5.56
CA ALA A 317 2.27 3.65 4.64
C ALA A 317 1.79 4.96 5.31
N LEU A 318 1.58 4.92 6.63
CA LEU A 318 1.10 6.04 7.41
C LEU A 318 2.24 7.04 7.76
N VAL A 319 3.49 6.59 7.71
CA VAL A 319 4.65 7.36 8.22
C VAL A 319 4.80 8.71 7.52
N PRO A 320 4.80 8.83 6.17
CA PRO A 320 4.96 10.13 5.52
C PRO A 320 3.92 11.16 5.98
N THR A 321 2.67 10.76 6.15
CA THR A 321 1.57 11.64 6.56
C THR A 321 1.71 12.10 8.01
N PHE A 322 1.83 11.16 8.95
CA PHE A 322 1.89 11.50 10.38
C PHE A 322 3.21 12.17 10.78
N TRP A 323 4.33 11.81 10.13
CA TRP A 323 5.60 12.51 10.32
C TRP A 323 5.52 13.96 9.83
N THR A 324 4.95 14.19 8.64
CA THR A 324 4.78 15.54 8.09
C THR A 324 3.81 16.38 8.92
N LEU A 325 2.72 15.78 9.42
CA LEU A 325 1.80 16.44 10.33
C LEU A 325 2.51 16.86 11.64
N THR A 326 3.37 15.99 12.18
CA THR A 326 4.15 16.29 13.38
C THR A 326 5.17 17.40 13.13
N LEU A 327 5.86 17.39 11.98
CA LEU A 327 6.76 18.47 11.55
C LEU A 327 6.01 19.81 11.42
N LEU A 328 4.84 19.81 10.78
CA LEU A 328 4.00 21.00 10.62
C LEU A 328 3.55 21.55 11.98
N ALA A 329 3.05 20.67 12.86
CA ALA A 329 2.63 21.06 14.20
C ALA A 329 3.81 21.57 15.05
N ALA A 330 4.98 20.95 14.94
CA ALA A 330 6.20 21.37 15.63
C ALA A 330 6.67 22.74 15.15
N VAL A 331 6.70 22.99 13.83
CA VAL A 331 7.03 24.31 13.29
C VAL A 331 6.03 25.37 13.74
N HIS A 332 4.73 25.05 13.72
CA HIS A 332 3.69 25.94 14.21
C HIS A 332 3.85 26.26 15.70
N PHE A 333 4.18 25.25 16.52
CA PHE A 333 4.47 25.38 17.94
C PHE A 333 5.73 26.23 18.20
N ILE A 334 6.84 25.98 17.51
CA ILE A 334 8.07 26.76 17.66
C ILE A 334 7.80 28.24 17.35
N GLN A 335 7.04 28.51 16.28
CA GLN A 335 6.75 29.87 15.82
C GLN A 335 5.85 30.66 16.78
N THR A 336 4.84 30.02 17.37
CA THR A 336 3.80 30.70 18.17
C THR A 336 4.01 30.53 19.67
N ARG A 337 4.47 29.36 20.11
CA ARG A 337 4.66 28.95 21.51
C ARG A 337 3.36 28.97 22.35
N GLU A 338 2.22 29.12 21.70
CA GLU A 338 0.91 29.23 22.34
C GLU A 338 0.35 27.87 22.76
N ARG A 339 -0.57 27.88 23.73
CA ARG A 339 -1.27 26.70 24.23
C ARG A 339 -1.91 25.87 23.11
N ARG A 340 -2.57 26.49 22.14
CA ARG A 340 -3.23 25.79 21.03
C ARG A 340 -2.23 25.05 20.15
N ALA A 341 -1.09 25.67 19.87
CA ALA A 341 -0.04 25.04 19.07
C ALA A 341 0.64 23.89 19.83
N ALA A 342 0.84 24.03 21.14
CA ALA A 342 1.33 22.96 22.00
C ALA A 342 0.37 21.76 21.99
N ILE A 343 -0.95 21.99 22.11
CA ILE A 343 -1.97 20.95 22.03
C ILE A 343 -1.97 20.29 20.63
N GLY A 344 -1.86 21.08 19.56
CA GLY A 344 -1.75 20.55 18.20
C GLY A 344 -0.53 19.64 18.00
N LEU A 345 0.63 20.01 18.55
CA LEU A 345 1.82 19.16 18.55
C LEU A 345 1.59 17.89 19.38
N ALA A 346 0.97 17.98 20.55
CA ALA A 346 0.66 16.82 21.38
C ALA A 346 -0.28 15.83 20.65
N CYS A 347 -1.31 16.31 19.97
CA CYS A 347 -2.19 15.45 19.16
C CYS A 347 -1.44 14.79 18.00
N ALA A 348 -0.67 15.56 17.22
CA ALA A 348 0.08 15.03 16.07
C ALA A 348 1.10 13.97 16.50
N ALA A 349 1.89 14.25 17.55
CA ALA A 349 2.86 13.33 18.11
C ALA A 349 2.20 12.13 18.81
N GLY A 350 1.03 12.33 19.41
CA GLY A 350 0.22 11.28 20.01
C GLY A 350 -0.16 10.21 19.00
N PHE A 351 -0.75 10.60 17.87
CA PHE A 351 -1.13 9.65 16.81
C PHE A 351 0.07 9.09 16.05
N ALA A 352 1.09 9.91 15.77
CA ALA A 352 2.27 9.47 15.02
C ALA A 352 3.00 8.29 15.67
N LEU A 353 3.01 8.22 17.01
CA LEU A 353 3.63 7.13 17.76
C LEU A 353 3.04 5.75 17.41
N TYR A 354 1.74 5.70 17.10
CA TYR A 354 0.99 4.48 16.80
C TYR A 354 0.99 4.11 15.30
N ALA A 355 1.59 4.93 14.46
CA ALA A 355 1.59 4.71 13.01
C ALA A 355 2.60 3.62 12.58
N TYR A 356 3.80 3.59 13.19
CA TYR A 356 4.82 2.57 12.87
C TYR A 356 5.90 2.51 13.97
N PRO A 357 6.53 1.35 14.27
CA PRO A 357 7.51 1.25 15.35
C PRO A 357 8.71 2.20 15.26
N THR A 358 9.16 2.63 14.07
CA THR A 358 10.28 3.59 13.99
C THR A 358 9.93 4.97 14.53
N LEU A 359 8.64 5.33 14.51
CA LEU A 359 8.16 6.59 15.07
C LEU A 359 8.18 6.59 16.60
N LYS A 360 8.25 5.41 17.24
CA LYS A 360 8.46 5.27 18.70
C LYS A 360 9.78 5.91 19.17
N MET A 361 10.77 6.02 18.27
CA MET A 361 12.03 6.72 18.53
C MET A 361 12.05 8.12 17.89
N ALA A 362 11.65 8.24 16.63
CA ALA A 362 11.77 9.51 15.90
C ALA A 362 10.86 10.62 16.47
N VAL A 363 9.63 10.30 16.87
CA VAL A 363 8.66 11.30 17.35
C VAL A 363 9.08 11.90 18.69
N PRO A 364 9.45 11.14 19.73
CA PRO A 364 9.96 11.72 20.97
C PRO A 364 11.18 12.63 20.77
N LEU A 365 12.13 12.22 19.92
CA LEU A 365 13.30 13.04 19.60
C LEU A 365 12.91 14.34 18.89
N LEU A 366 11.97 14.29 17.95
CA LEU A 366 11.49 15.48 17.25
C LEU A 366 10.72 16.44 18.18
N VAL A 367 9.88 15.91 19.07
CA VAL A 367 9.16 16.72 20.07
C VAL A 367 10.13 17.35 21.06
N ALA A 368 11.11 16.59 21.55
CA ALA A 368 12.15 17.12 22.42
C ALA A 368 12.96 18.23 21.74
N LEU A 369 13.36 18.03 20.48
CA LEU A 369 14.03 19.04 19.68
C LEU A 369 13.15 20.30 19.51
N ALA A 370 11.85 20.13 19.21
CA ALA A 370 10.92 21.25 19.08
C ALA A 370 10.78 22.04 20.39
N LEU A 371 10.73 21.36 21.53
CA LEU A 371 10.69 22.00 22.86
C LEU A 371 11.98 22.77 23.15
N VAL A 372 13.15 22.18 22.91
CA VAL A 372 14.46 22.84 23.10
C VAL A 372 14.55 24.09 22.22
N ILE A 373 14.16 23.99 20.95
CA ILE A 373 14.18 25.13 20.02
C ILE A 373 13.17 26.20 20.44
N ALA A 374 11.96 25.81 20.87
CA ALA A 374 10.95 26.75 21.36
C ALA A 374 11.41 27.49 22.64
N LEU A 375 12.08 26.79 23.55
CA LEU A 375 12.69 27.37 24.76
C LEU A 375 13.85 28.31 24.41
N ALA A 376 14.71 27.93 23.48
CA ALA A 376 15.80 28.80 23.00
C ALA A 376 15.27 30.08 22.32
N ALA A 377 14.19 29.95 21.53
CA ALA A 377 13.49 31.09 20.93
C ALA A 377 12.85 31.99 21.98
N TRP A 378 12.22 31.41 23.00
CA TRP A 378 11.67 32.14 24.15
C TRP A 378 12.75 32.85 24.96
N TRP A 379 13.88 32.20 25.24
CA TRP A 379 14.95 32.75 26.09
C TRP A 379 15.49 34.09 25.58
N VAL A 380 15.58 34.25 24.27
CA VAL A 380 16.12 35.44 23.59
C VAL A 380 15.03 36.41 23.10
N SER A 381 13.75 36.11 23.34
CA SER A 381 12.68 37.04 23.02
C SER A 381 12.76 38.27 23.94
N PRO A 382 12.78 39.52 23.42
CA PRO A 382 12.86 40.73 24.24
C PRO A 382 11.69 40.83 25.25
N ASP A 383 10.48 40.51 24.81
CA ASP A 383 9.25 40.55 25.62
C ASP A 383 8.88 39.17 26.20
N ARG A 384 9.88 38.41 26.67
CA ARG A 384 9.64 37.03 27.11
C ARG A 384 8.65 36.97 28.28
N PRO A 385 7.54 36.20 28.18
CA PRO A 385 6.65 35.99 29.30
C PRO A 385 7.37 35.25 30.44
N HIS A 386 6.89 35.40 31.67
CA HIS A 386 7.41 34.65 32.81
C HIS A 386 7.36 33.13 32.54
N LEU A 387 8.42 32.41 32.94
CA LEU A 387 8.53 30.97 32.74
C LEU A 387 7.30 30.21 33.27
N GLY A 388 6.73 30.63 34.40
CA GLY A 388 5.51 30.03 34.96
C GLY A 388 4.28 30.17 34.05
N GLN A 389 4.16 31.26 33.28
CA GLN A 389 3.07 31.43 32.31
C GLN A 389 3.26 30.49 31.11
N LEU A 390 4.51 30.32 30.65
CA LEU A 390 4.85 29.40 29.58
C LEU A 390 4.54 27.95 29.98
N ILE A 391 4.97 27.54 31.19
CA ILE A 391 4.68 26.20 31.74
C ILE A 391 3.17 25.98 31.84
N ARG A 392 2.40 26.94 32.36
CA ARG A 392 0.93 26.83 32.42
C ARG A 392 0.29 26.71 31.04
N ALA A 393 0.84 27.37 30.02
CA ALA A 393 0.36 27.25 28.65
C ALA A 393 0.62 25.85 28.05
N TRP A 394 1.75 25.22 28.40
CA TRP A 394 2.18 23.94 27.84
C TRP A 394 1.72 22.72 28.65
N LEU A 395 1.45 22.88 29.94
CA LEU A 395 1.04 21.80 30.84
C LEU A 395 -0.15 20.98 30.30
N PRO A 396 -1.24 21.58 29.77
CA PRO A 396 -2.34 20.80 29.19
C PRO A 396 -1.91 19.93 28.01
N ALA A 397 -0.97 20.41 27.19
CA ALA A 397 -0.42 19.63 26.08
C ALA A 397 0.47 18.49 26.57
N GLY A 398 1.26 18.72 27.63
CA GLY A 398 2.06 17.67 28.27
C GLY A 398 1.20 16.56 28.87
N LEU A 399 0.13 16.91 29.59
CA LEU A 399 -0.83 15.94 30.13
C LEU A 399 -1.56 15.18 29.03
N LEU A 400 -1.97 15.87 27.96
CA LEU A 400 -2.59 15.22 26.80
C LEU A 400 -1.63 14.26 26.12
N LEU A 401 -0.37 14.65 25.92
CA LEU A 401 0.63 13.79 25.32
C LEU A 401 0.90 12.55 26.18
N ALA A 402 1.01 12.71 27.50
CA ALA A 402 1.17 11.62 28.45
C ALA A 402 -0.04 10.66 28.40
N LEU A 403 -1.26 11.18 28.35
CA LEU A 403 -2.48 10.39 28.19
C LEU A 403 -2.46 9.60 26.87
N LEU A 404 -2.14 10.27 25.76
CA LEU A 404 -2.09 9.65 24.44
C LEU A 404 -0.99 8.60 24.34
N TRP A 405 0.13 8.74 25.05
CA TRP A 405 1.22 7.77 25.04
C TRP A 405 1.08 6.67 26.10
N ALA A 406 0.16 6.80 27.06
CA ALA A 406 0.02 5.85 28.16
C ALA A 406 -0.22 4.39 27.71
N PRO A 407 -1.10 4.08 26.73
CA PRO A 407 -1.27 2.71 26.22
C PRO A 407 0.02 2.14 25.64
N PHE A 408 0.75 2.93 24.85
CA PHE A 408 2.03 2.54 24.28
C PHE A 408 3.09 2.29 25.35
N ILE A 409 3.20 3.19 26.34
CA ILE A 409 4.14 3.05 27.45
C ILE A 409 3.82 1.79 28.24
N SER A 410 2.54 1.53 28.50
CA SER A 410 2.07 0.35 29.21
C SER A 410 2.50 -0.94 28.49
N VAL A 411 2.20 -1.08 27.19
CA VAL A 411 2.64 -2.25 26.42
C VAL A 411 4.16 -2.38 26.41
N THR A 412 4.88 -1.28 26.17
CA THR A 412 6.35 -1.33 26.03
C THR A 412 7.05 -1.70 27.33
N LEU A 413 6.56 -1.23 28.48
CA LEU A 413 7.20 -1.46 29.78
C LEU A 413 6.73 -2.76 30.46
N PHE A 414 5.47 -3.15 30.27
CA PHE A 414 4.87 -4.26 31.01
C PHE A 414 4.61 -5.51 30.16
N ASN A 415 4.87 -5.46 28.85
CA ASN A 415 4.87 -6.64 28.00
C ASN A 415 6.29 -6.88 27.44
N PRO A 416 7.08 -7.77 28.05
CA PRO A 416 8.45 -8.06 27.61
C PRO A 416 8.53 -8.48 26.14
N ALA A 417 7.50 -9.18 25.65
CA ALA A 417 7.47 -9.69 24.29
C ALA A 417 7.24 -8.59 23.25
N SER A 418 6.76 -7.40 23.64
CA SER A 418 6.67 -6.23 22.75
C SER A 418 8.03 -5.77 22.18
N SER A 419 9.13 -6.21 22.80
CA SER A 419 10.50 -5.93 22.35
C SER A 419 11.07 -7.01 21.42
N THR A 420 10.37 -8.12 21.16
CA THR A 420 10.89 -9.29 20.41
C THR A 420 11.42 -8.89 19.03
N ARG A 421 10.69 -8.07 18.28
CA ARG A 421 11.13 -7.63 16.95
C ARG A 421 12.36 -6.74 16.99
N LEU A 422 12.45 -5.85 17.97
CA LEU A 422 13.65 -5.04 18.19
C LEU A 422 14.83 -5.93 18.57
N GLY A 423 14.63 -6.92 19.45
CA GLY A 423 15.66 -7.89 19.81
C GLY A 423 16.23 -8.65 18.61
N GLN A 424 15.39 -9.00 17.63
CA GLN A 424 15.79 -9.68 16.39
C GLN A 424 16.51 -8.75 15.40
N ALA A 425 16.04 -7.51 15.27
CA ALA A 425 16.51 -6.58 14.24
C ALA A 425 17.59 -5.61 14.74
N ALA A 426 17.80 -5.48 16.05
CA ALA A 426 18.77 -4.53 16.60
C ALA A 426 20.20 -4.84 16.12
N LEU A 427 20.96 -3.79 15.86
CA LEU A 427 22.37 -3.91 15.53
C LEU A 427 23.14 -4.51 16.72
N ARG A 428 23.88 -5.60 16.45
CA ARG A 428 24.73 -6.29 17.41
C ARG A 428 26.17 -6.27 16.92
N ALA A 429 27.10 -6.12 17.84
CA ALA A 429 28.55 -6.18 17.60
C ALA A 429 29.25 -6.59 18.90
N ASP A 430 30.47 -7.13 18.78
CA ASP A 430 31.22 -7.68 19.92
C ASP A 430 31.94 -6.57 20.72
N SER A 431 32.14 -5.40 20.11
CA SER A 431 32.72 -4.22 20.76
C SER A 431 31.98 -2.92 20.42
N ALA A 432 32.13 -1.90 21.29
CA ALA A 432 31.55 -0.58 21.07
C ALA A 432 32.07 0.09 19.79
N ILE A 433 33.34 -0.14 19.43
CA ILE A 433 33.95 0.43 18.22
C ILE A 433 33.36 -0.20 16.97
N GLU A 434 33.18 -1.52 16.94
CA GLU A 434 32.51 -2.22 15.84
C GLU A 434 31.05 -1.81 15.73
N TRP A 435 30.37 -1.68 16.87
CA TRP A 435 28.99 -1.18 16.89
C TRP A 435 28.90 0.22 16.27
N LEU A 436 29.78 1.15 16.67
CA LEU A 436 29.83 2.50 16.13
C LEU A 436 30.14 2.51 14.63
N ARG A 437 31.07 1.68 14.16
CA ARG A 437 31.38 1.54 12.73
C ARG A 437 30.17 1.01 11.96
N ALA A 438 29.50 -0.02 12.46
CA ALA A 438 28.35 -0.61 11.81
C ALA A 438 27.12 0.32 11.82
N TRP A 439 26.90 1.04 12.92
CA TRP A 439 25.87 2.07 13.03
C TRP A 439 26.15 3.22 12.05
N TRP A 440 27.39 3.73 11.99
CA TRP A 440 27.76 4.78 11.04
C TRP A 440 27.63 4.32 9.59
N ALA A 441 28.03 3.10 9.28
CA ALA A 441 27.82 2.50 7.96
C ALA A 441 26.32 2.45 7.63
N GLY A 442 25.47 1.97 8.54
CA GLY A 442 24.03 1.92 8.34
C GLY A 442 23.36 3.31 8.26
N TYR A 443 23.83 4.29 9.03
CA TYR A 443 23.31 5.65 9.08
C TYR A 443 23.69 6.47 7.84
N SER A 444 24.96 6.39 7.42
CA SER A 444 25.48 7.16 6.30
C SER A 444 24.88 6.79 4.95
N VAL A 445 24.38 5.55 4.78
CA VAL A 445 23.69 5.11 3.55
C VAL A 445 22.51 6.00 3.19
N TYR A 446 21.78 6.53 4.18
CA TYR A 446 20.65 7.44 3.94
C TYR A 446 21.06 8.82 3.41
N PHE A 447 22.34 9.12 3.35
CA PHE A 447 22.88 10.34 2.74
C PHE A 447 23.61 10.05 1.42
N GLN A 448 23.62 8.78 0.97
CA GLN A 448 24.29 8.38 -0.27
C GLN A 448 23.32 8.44 -1.46
N PRO A 449 23.75 8.98 -2.63
CA PRO A 449 22.92 8.99 -3.85
C PRO A 449 22.44 7.61 -4.31
N ALA A 450 23.17 6.53 -3.97
CA ALA A 450 22.83 5.17 -4.37
C ALA A 450 21.45 4.72 -3.85
N PHE A 451 21.09 5.11 -2.62
CA PHE A 451 19.76 4.82 -2.05
C PHE A 451 18.65 5.53 -2.83
N TYR A 452 18.84 6.82 -3.12
CA TYR A 452 17.80 7.62 -3.76
C TYR A 452 17.64 7.31 -5.24
N TYR A 453 18.70 6.99 -5.97
CA TYR A 453 18.62 7.04 -7.44
C TYR A 453 19.11 5.79 -8.19
N GLN A 454 19.69 4.81 -7.49
CA GLN A 454 20.27 3.64 -8.15
C GLN A 454 19.61 2.33 -7.72
N ARG A 455 19.57 2.04 -6.42
CA ARG A 455 19.20 0.69 -5.93
C ARG A 455 18.07 0.67 -4.90
N GLY A 456 17.70 1.83 -4.33
CA GLY A 456 16.72 1.87 -3.25
C GLY A 456 17.26 1.13 -2.03
N ASP A 457 16.42 0.27 -1.44
CA ASP A 457 16.84 -0.65 -0.38
C ASP A 457 17.21 -2.07 -0.87
N GLY A 458 17.22 -2.29 -2.19
CA GLY A 458 17.60 -3.55 -2.82
C GLY A 458 16.60 -4.69 -2.69
N SER A 459 15.45 -4.50 -2.03
CA SER A 459 14.43 -5.54 -1.85
C SER A 459 13.20 -5.29 -2.72
N SER A 460 12.81 -6.30 -3.52
CA SER A 460 11.56 -6.28 -4.28
C SER A 460 10.31 -6.18 -3.39
N ILE A 461 10.44 -6.55 -2.11
CA ILE A 461 9.36 -6.39 -1.13
C ILE A 461 9.13 -4.91 -0.80
N ARG A 462 10.09 -4.01 -0.99
CA ARG A 462 9.95 -2.63 -0.48
C ARG A 462 10.25 -1.55 -1.52
N GLY A 463 10.56 -1.96 -2.74
CA GLY A 463 10.67 -1.08 -3.89
C GLY A 463 10.63 -1.87 -5.19
N VAL A 464 10.68 -1.13 -6.30
CA VAL A 464 10.78 -1.72 -7.65
C VAL A 464 12.24 -2.03 -7.94
N PRO A 465 12.61 -3.29 -8.27
CA PRO A 465 13.99 -3.64 -8.60
C PRO A 465 14.54 -2.78 -9.75
N GLY A 466 15.82 -2.37 -9.64
CA GLY A 466 16.48 -1.53 -10.65
C GLY A 466 16.23 -0.02 -10.51
N PHE A 467 15.40 0.42 -9.54
CA PHE A 467 15.12 1.83 -9.28
C PHE A 467 15.61 2.27 -7.90
N GLY A 468 15.97 3.56 -7.81
CA GLY A 468 16.15 4.25 -6.54
C GLY A 468 14.83 4.61 -5.86
N ALA A 469 14.89 5.12 -4.63
CA ALA A 469 13.71 5.59 -3.90
C ALA A 469 13.05 6.84 -4.53
N GLU A 470 13.82 7.69 -5.21
CA GLU A 470 13.40 9.01 -5.70
C GLU A 470 13.85 9.26 -7.15
N LEU A 471 13.29 10.31 -7.76
CA LEU A 471 13.54 10.67 -9.15
C LEU A 471 14.79 11.57 -9.28
N TRP A 472 15.70 11.23 -10.20
CA TRP A 472 16.91 12.00 -10.51
C TRP A 472 16.64 13.46 -10.84
N ALA A 473 15.52 13.76 -11.50
CA ALA A 473 15.16 15.14 -11.85
C ALA A 473 14.95 16.05 -10.62
N GLY A 474 14.72 15.49 -9.42
CA GLY A 474 14.66 16.26 -8.18
C GLY A 474 16.04 16.68 -7.64
N LEU A 475 17.12 16.02 -8.05
CA LEU A 475 18.46 16.17 -7.47
C LEU A 475 19.02 17.60 -7.53
N PRO A 476 18.95 18.36 -8.65
CA PRO A 476 19.51 19.71 -8.70
C PRO A 476 18.86 20.65 -7.68
N LEU A 477 17.53 20.55 -7.50
CA LEU A 477 16.78 21.33 -6.53
C LEU A 477 17.04 20.85 -5.09
N LEU A 478 17.21 19.54 -4.88
CA LEU A 478 17.59 18.98 -3.58
C LEU A 478 18.93 19.55 -3.10
N LEU A 479 19.98 19.49 -3.94
CA LEU A 479 21.32 19.98 -3.61
C LEU A 479 21.29 21.48 -3.30
N LEU A 480 20.57 22.26 -4.12
CA LEU A 480 20.38 23.67 -3.90
C LEU A 480 19.65 23.94 -2.58
N GLY A 481 18.58 23.18 -2.30
CA GLY A 481 17.85 23.25 -1.04
C GLY A 481 18.73 22.96 0.17
N LEU A 482 19.54 21.91 0.12
CA LEU A 482 20.48 21.57 1.18
C LEU A 482 21.49 22.71 1.43
N VAL A 483 22.08 23.25 0.37
CA VAL A 483 22.99 24.41 0.47
C VAL A 483 22.29 25.62 1.09
N ILE A 484 21.02 25.87 0.74
CA ILE A 484 20.24 26.98 1.29
C ILE A 484 19.99 26.78 2.79
N VAL A 485 19.56 25.59 3.21
CA VAL A 485 19.28 25.32 4.63
C VAL A 485 20.56 25.40 5.48
N ILE A 486 21.72 25.00 4.94
CA ILE A 486 23.02 25.10 5.62
C ILE A 486 23.57 26.53 5.65
N LYS A 487 23.61 27.23 4.50
CA LYS A 487 24.28 28.54 4.37
C LYS A 487 23.42 29.71 4.85
N ARG A 488 22.09 29.61 4.72
CA ARG A 488 21.17 30.65 5.17
C ARG A 488 20.49 30.18 6.45
N ASN A 489 20.72 30.90 7.55
CA ASN A 489 19.73 30.95 8.62
C ASN A 489 18.43 31.49 8.00
N VAL A 490 17.51 30.59 7.60
CA VAL A 490 16.34 30.67 6.70
C VAL A 490 15.40 31.90 6.83
N ALA A 491 15.64 32.83 7.76
CA ALA A 491 14.99 34.13 7.68
C ALA A 491 15.43 34.86 6.38
N LEU A 492 14.46 35.15 5.51
CA LEU A 492 14.56 36.01 4.30
C LEU A 492 14.79 35.29 2.96
N VAL A 493 14.12 34.17 2.73
CA VAL A 493 13.67 33.78 1.38
C VAL A 493 12.29 34.43 1.08
N GLY A 494 11.89 35.47 1.81
CA GLY A 494 10.64 36.21 1.53
C GLY A 494 10.00 36.97 2.69
N ALA A 495 10.50 36.85 3.93
CA ALA A 495 9.97 37.63 5.04
C ALA A 495 10.30 39.13 4.89
N ARG A 496 9.33 40.01 5.18
CA ARG A 496 9.61 41.44 5.36
C ARG A 496 10.63 41.58 6.50
N ARG A 497 11.63 42.44 6.32
CA ARG A 497 12.74 42.67 7.26
C ARG A 497 12.27 43.14 8.65
N ASP A 498 11.01 43.56 8.77
CA ASP A 498 10.47 44.34 9.89
C ASP A 498 9.44 43.59 10.75
N ALA A 499 9.31 42.25 10.61
CA ALA A 499 8.32 41.49 11.38
C ALA A 499 8.82 41.12 12.80
N PRO A 500 8.00 41.27 13.86
CA PRO A 500 8.36 40.98 15.26
C PRO A 500 8.66 39.49 15.56
N LEU A 501 8.50 38.60 14.57
CA LEU A 501 8.81 37.16 14.68
C LEU A 501 10.24 36.80 14.23
N ARG A 502 11.06 37.78 13.84
CA ARG A 502 12.41 37.59 13.26
C ARG A 502 13.30 36.66 14.09
N ASP A 503 13.22 36.74 15.43
CA ASP A 503 14.05 35.93 16.33
C ASP A 503 13.65 34.44 16.38
N THR A 504 12.41 34.12 16.04
CA THR A 504 11.96 32.71 16.03
C THR A 504 12.35 32.01 14.72
N TYR A 505 12.33 32.74 13.60
CA TYR A 505 12.72 32.20 12.29
C TYR A 505 14.20 31.84 12.19
N ARG A 506 15.07 32.39 13.05
CA ARG A 506 16.50 32.07 13.05
C ARG A 506 16.81 30.64 13.53
N PHE A 507 15.93 30.03 14.32
CA PHE A 507 16.13 28.68 14.87
C PHE A 507 15.46 27.57 14.07
N ILE A 508 14.53 27.92 13.16
CA ILE A 508 13.86 26.96 12.27
C ILE A 508 14.84 26.12 11.42
N PRO A 509 15.94 26.66 10.84
CA PRO A 509 16.93 25.85 10.13
C PRO A 509 17.51 24.73 11.00
N LEU A 510 17.82 25.03 12.27
CA LEU A 510 18.36 24.05 13.21
C LEU A 510 17.35 22.94 13.49
N PHE A 511 16.06 23.29 13.61
CA PHE A 511 15.00 22.30 13.72
C PHE A 511 14.92 21.39 12.48
N ILE A 512 14.98 21.96 11.28
CA ILE A 512 14.94 21.18 10.03
C ILE A 512 16.20 20.30 9.87
N LEU A 513 17.39 20.82 10.15
CA LEU A 513 18.63 20.03 10.17
C LEU A 513 18.54 18.89 11.19
N GLY A 514 18.08 19.18 12.41
CA GLY A 514 17.88 18.17 13.43
C GLY A 514 16.86 17.11 13.01
N ALA A 515 15.76 17.50 12.35
CA ALA A 515 14.79 16.55 11.80
C ALA A 515 15.41 15.65 10.71
N ILE A 516 16.26 16.19 9.83
CA ILE A 516 17.02 15.43 8.82
C ILE A 516 17.96 14.43 9.48
N LEU A 517 18.63 14.80 10.56
CA LEU A 517 19.53 13.92 11.30
C LEU A 517 18.78 12.87 12.13
N ILE A 518 17.59 13.19 12.66
CA ILE A 518 16.76 12.27 13.44
C ILE A 518 16.11 11.21 12.54
N ALA A 519 15.64 11.58 11.35
CA ALA A 519 14.86 10.71 10.47
C ALA A 519 15.49 9.33 10.18
N PRO A 520 16.80 9.19 9.90
CA PRO A 520 17.44 7.89 9.68
C PRO A 520 17.78 7.10 10.96
N LEU A 521 17.79 7.73 12.15
CA LEU A 521 18.24 7.09 13.40
C LEU A 521 17.51 5.77 13.73
N PRO A 522 16.16 5.68 13.65
CA PRO A 522 15.48 4.43 13.99
C PRO A 522 15.88 3.29 13.06
N SER A 523 16.19 3.59 11.79
CA SER A 523 16.60 2.56 10.85
C SER A 523 18.07 2.17 11.02
N SER A 524 18.95 3.12 11.37
CA SER A 524 20.39 2.86 11.44
C SER A 524 20.81 2.00 12.63
N VAL A 525 19.97 1.90 13.66
CA VAL A 525 20.18 1.01 14.81
C VAL A 525 19.64 -0.41 14.58
N THR A 526 19.20 -0.71 13.35
CA THR A 526 18.61 -2.01 13.00
C THR A 526 19.16 -2.56 11.69
N THR A 527 19.08 -3.89 11.52
CA THR A 527 19.45 -4.61 10.30
C THR A 527 18.22 -5.24 9.63
N PRO A 528 18.21 -5.40 8.29
CA PRO A 528 19.20 -4.85 7.35
C PRO A 528 19.13 -3.31 7.25
N SER A 529 20.22 -2.68 6.79
CA SER A 529 20.27 -1.27 6.40
C SER A 529 20.96 -1.17 5.03
N PRO A 530 20.43 -0.42 4.04
CA PRO A 530 19.24 0.43 4.12
C PRO A 530 17.93 -0.36 4.24
N HIS A 531 16.88 0.30 4.73
CA HIS A 531 15.53 -0.24 4.82
C HIS A 531 14.50 0.86 4.57
N SER A 532 13.85 0.84 3.40
CA SER A 532 13.00 1.94 2.92
C SER A 532 11.78 2.20 3.83
N TYR A 533 11.16 1.18 4.43
CA TYR A 533 10.05 1.42 5.37
C TYR A 533 10.49 2.05 6.70
N ARG A 534 11.68 1.67 7.20
CA ARG A 534 12.21 2.18 8.47
C ARG A 534 12.77 3.60 8.31
N GLY A 535 13.35 3.89 7.15
CA GLY A 535 13.78 5.23 6.72
C GLY A 535 12.66 6.14 6.19
N ALA A 536 11.39 5.71 6.18
CA ALA A 536 10.27 6.48 5.64
C ALA A 536 10.12 7.93 6.18
N PRO A 537 10.54 8.29 7.41
CA PRO A 537 10.54 9.69 7.87
C PRO A 537 11.40 10.64 7.02
N ILE A 538 12.31 10.11 6.21
CA ILE A 538 13.19 10.90 5.33
C ILE A 538 12.43 11.43 4.10
N ALA A 539 11.45 10.68 3.58
CA ALA A 539 10.79 11.02 2.31
C ALA A 539 10.13 12.42 2.30
N PRO A 540 9.41 12.85 3.36
CA PRO A 540 8.89 14.22 3.42
C PRO A 540 9.98 15.29 3.51
N LEU A 541 11.09 15.02 4.19
CA LEU A 541 12.20 15.96 4.34
C LEU A 541 12.96 16.13 3.02
N TYR A 542 13.12 15.06 2.24
CA TYR A 542 13.62 15.12 0.88
C TYR A 542 12.78 16.06 0.01
N ALA A 543 11.45 15.86 0.00
CA ALA A 543 10.53 16.72 -0.75
C ALA A 543 10.56 18.19 -0.28
N LEU A 544 10.73 18.42 1.03
CA LEU A 544 10.87 19.76 1.58
C LEU A 544 12.17 20.44 1.11
N LEU A 545 13.29 19.73 1.06
CA LEU A 545 14.57 20.24 0.54
C LEU A 545 14.48 20.59 -0.94
N VAL A 546 13.84 19.75 -1.76
CA VAL A 546 13.53 20.10 -3.16
C VAL A 546 12.70 21.39 -3.25
N GLY A 547 11.73 21.56 -2.34
CA GLY A 547 10.95 22.78 -2.20
C GLY A 547 11.80 24.02 -1.88
N TYR A 548 12.80 23.90 -0.99
CA TYR A 548 13.74 25.00 -0.70
C TYR A 548 14.52 25.42 -1.95
N GLY A 549 14.99 24.46 -2.75
CA GLY A 549 15.63 24.73 -4.04
C GLY A 549 14.70 25.47 -5.00
N ALA A 550 13.45 25.00 -5.14
CA ALA A 550 12.47 25.64 -6.02
C ALA A 550 12.09 27.06 -5.56
N ALA A 551 11.94 27.28 -4.26
CA ALA A 551 11.68 28.60 -3.68
C ALA A 551 12.76 29.61 -4.08
N TRP A 552 14.03 29.21 -3.99
CA TRP A 552 15.15 30.05 -4.38
C TRP A 552 15.23 30.28 -5.89
N LEU A 553 15.00 29.25 -6.70
CA LEU A 553 15.02 29.36 -8.17
C LEU A 553 14.01 30.42 -8.62
N TRP A 554 12.81 30.40 -8.06
CA TRP A 554 11.71 31.32 -8.40
C TRP A 554 11.82 32.72 -7.79
N GLN A 555 12.89 33.01 -7.05
CA GLN A 555 13.20 34.36 -6.54
C GLN A 555 14.19 35.12 -7.41
N GLN A 556 14.84 34.43 -8.36
CA GLN A 556 15.77 35.07 -9.27
C GLN A 556 15.05 36.07 -10.19
N ARG A 557 15.72 37.13 -10.63
CA ARG A 557 15.13 38.12 -11.57
C ARG A 557 15.36 37.73 -13.03
N ARG A 558 15.13 36.46 -13.38
CA ARG A 558 15.38 35.91 -14.73
C ARG A 558 14.26 34.96 -15.18
N PRO A 559 13.07 35.49 -15.55
CA PRO A 559 11.87 34.68 -15.78
C PRO A 559 12.05 33.61 -16.88
N LEU A 560 12.63 33.97 -18.04
CA LEU A 560 12.82 33.00 -19.13
C LEU A 560 13.66 31.79 -18.71
N LEU A 561 14.74 32.02 -17.97
CA LEU A 561 15.59 30.95 -17.44
C LEU A 561 14.84 30.11 -16.39
N GLN A 562 14.03 30.73 -15.53
CA GLN A 562 13.23 30.03 -14.54
C GLN A 562 12.18 29.12 -15.17
N TYR A 563 11.45 29.61 -16.17
CA TYR A 563 10.47 28.83 -16.91
C TYR A 563 11.15 27.70 -17.68
N GLY A 564 12.28 27.97 -18.35
CA GLY A 564 13.07 26.95 -19.05
C GLY A 564 13.55 25.83 -18.13
N ILE A 565 14.19 26.18 -17.00
CA ILE A 565 14.65 25.18 -16.01
C ILE A 565 13.45 24.41 -15.44
N SER A 566 12.37 25.11 -15.06
CA SER A 566 11.18 24.45 -14.50
C SER A 566 10.53 23.48 -15.49
N LEU A 567 10.48 23.84 -16.78
CA LEU A 567 9.97 22.97 -17.83
C LEU A 567 10.84 21.73 -18.01
N VAL A 568 12.17 21.89 -18.08
CA VAL A 568 13.11 20.76 -18.20
C VAL A 568 12.98 19.81 -17.01
N LEU A 569 12.90 20.34 -15.78
CA LEU A 569 12.71 19.54 -14.58
C LEU A 569 11.35 18.84 -14.58
N ALA A 570 10.28 19.52 -14.98
CA ALA A 570 8.93 18.93 -15.06
C ALA A 570 8.87 17.80 -16.09
N VAL A 571 9.42 18.00 -17.29
CA VAL A 571 9.50 16.96 -18.33
C VAL A 571 10.35 15.79 -17.85
N GLY A 572 11.51 16.05 -17.24
CA GLY A 572 12.38 15.01 -16.69
C GLY A 572 11.71 14.20 -15.58
N LEU A 573 10.97 14.84 -14.68
CA LEU A 573 10.19 14.18 -13.64
C LEU A 573 9.09 13.29 -14.23
N LEU A 574 8.29 13.81 -15.17
CA LEU A 574 7.21 13.04 -15.79
C LEU A 574 7.76 11.85 -16.60
N TRP A 575 8.87 12.05 -17.32
CA TRP A 575 9.53 10.99 -18.07
C TRP A 575 10.04 9.87 -17.16
N GLN A 576 10.80 10.21 -16.11
CA GLN A 576 11.33 9.22 -15.17
C GLN A 576 10.23 8.52 -14.38
N TRP A 577 9.20 9.27 -13.98
CA TRP A 577 8.02 8.71 -13.33
C TRP A 577 7.28 7.73 -14.24
N GLY A 578 7.12 8.05 -15.53
CA GLY A 578 6.50 7.17 -16.53
C GLY A 578 7.25 5.84 -16.69
N ILE A 579 8.59 5.89 -16.75
CA ILE A 579 9.43 4.68 -16.80
C ILE A 579 9.25 3.83 -15.53
N TRP A 580 9.31 4.46 -14.35
CA TRP A 580 9.11 3.75 -13.08
C TRP A 580 7.72 3.13 -13.00
N TRP A 581 6.68 3.87 -13.40
CA TRP A 581 5.30 3.42 -13.38
C TRP A 581 5.07 2.23 -14.32
N GLN A 582 5.68 2.26 -15.50
CA GLN A 582 5.64 1.13 -16.43
C GLN A 582 6.26 -0.12 -15.79
N ALA A 583 7.47 -0.02 -15.22
CA ALA A 583 8.10 -1.14 -14.53
C ALA A 583 7.27 -1.63 -13.33
N TYR A 584 6.69 -0.72 -12.56
CA TYR A 584 5.84 -1.04 -11.41
C TYR A 584 4.54 -1.77 -11.80
N THR A 585 3.97 -1.48 -12.98
CA THR A 585 2.70 -2.07 -13.41
C THR A 585 2.87 -3.30 -14.30
N GLN A 586 3.97 -3.38 -15.06
CA GLN A 586 4.18 -4.45 -16.03
C GLN A 586 5.17 -5.52 -15.55
N GLU A 587 6.27 -5.14 -14.90
CA GLU A 587 7.34 -6.08 -14.53
C GLU A 587 7.20 -6.55 -13.08
N TYR A 588 6.90 -5.62 -12.17
CA TYR A 588 6.84 -5.87 -10.73
C TYR A 588 5.84 -6.96 -10.30
N PRO A 589 4.63 -7.08 -10.89
CA PRO A 589 3.70 -8.14 -10.50
C PRO A 589 4.29 -9.55 -10.63
N HIS A 590 4.97 -9.84 -11.74
CA HIS A 590 5.58 -11.15 -11.98
C HIS A 590 6.68 -11.48 -10.95
N ILE A 591 7.37 -10.46 -10.44
CA ILE A 591 8.40 -10.62 -9.42
C ILE A 591 7.78 -10.87 -8.02
N GLN A 592 6.60 -10.32 -7.74
CA GLN A 592 6.00 -10.37 -6.41
C GLN A 592 4.96 -11.45 -6.20
N ALA A 593 4.35 -11.99 -7.24
CA ALA A 593 3.19 -12.86 -7.10
C ALA A 593 3.42 -14.04 -6.14
N GLU A 594 4.58 -14.71 -6.24
CA GLU A 594 4.93 -15.80 -5.32
C GLU A 594 5.16 -15.31 -3.89
N LEU A 595 5.93 -14.23 -3.70
CA LEU A 595 6.23 -13.65 -2.39
C LEU A 595 4.99 -13.13 -1.66
N ASN A 596 3.97 -12.69 -2.41
CA ASN A 596 2.69 -12.24 -1.89
C ASN A 596 1.63 -13.37 -1.92
N GLN A 597 2.03 -14.64 -2.09
CA GLN A 597 1.13 -15.80 -2.04
C GLN A 597 -0.10 -15.62 -2.95
N ASP A 598 0.12 -15.14 -4.17
CA ASP A 598 -0.94 -14.82 -5.11
C ASP A 598 -1.74 -16.07 -5.50
N GLY A 599 -3.07 -15.97 -5.46
CA GLY A 599 -3.99 -17.12 -5.59
C GLY A 599 -4.39 -17.78 -4.25
N LEU A 600 -3.68 -17.52 -3.15
CA LEU A 600 -3.97 -18.18 -1.87
C LEU A 600 -5.33 -17.81 -1.29
N ALA A 601 -5.72 -16.54 -1.37
CA ALA A 601 -7.02 -16.10 -0.84
C ALA A 601 -8.20 -16.81 -1.53
N GLU A 602 -8.13 -16.99 -2.85
CA GLU A 602 -9.13 -17.74 -3.61
C GLU A 602 -9.08 -19.23 -3.25
N THR A 603 -7.88 -19.80 -3.10
CA THR A 603 -7.70 -21.19 -2.67
C THR A 603 -8.32 -21.44 -1.30
N MET A 604 -8.09 -20.56 -0.32
CA MET A 604 -8.68 -20.68 1.01
C MET A 604 -10.20 -20.55 0.97
N ARG A 605 -10.75 -19.64 0.17
CA ARG A 605 -12.20 -19.51 -0.01
C ARG A 605 -12.80 -20.81 -0.54
N ARG A 606 -12.20 -21.40 -1.58
CA ARG A 606 -12.64 -22.70 -2.13
C ARG A 606 -12.50 -23.83 -1.11
N ALA A 607 -11.40 -23.86 -0.35
CA ALA A 607 -11.21 -24.86 0.69
C ALA A 607 -12.28 -24.76 1.80
N VAL A 608 -12.65 -23.53 2.20
CA VAL A 608 -13.74 -23.28 3.15
C VAL A 608 -15.09 -23.73 2.59
N ASP A 609 -15.37 -23.44 1.31
CA ASP A 609 -16.60 -23.88 0.63
C ASP A 609 -16.71 -25.42 0.60
N MET A 610 -15.58 -26.12 0.42
CA MET A 610 -15.51 -27.60 0.39
C MET A 610 -15.48 -28.23 1.79
N ALA A 611 -15.09 -27.49 2.82
CA ALA A 611 -14.78 -28.03 4.14
C ALA A 611 -15.93 -28.78 4.80
N ALA A 612 -17.19 -28.47 4.47
CA ALA A 612 -18.37 -29.16 5.01
C ALA A 612 -18.40 -30.67 4.73
N ASN A 613 -17.73 -31.13 3.66
CA ASN A 613 -17.72 -32.53 3.25
C ASN A 613 -16.57 -33.35 3.83
N TYR A 614 -15.73 -32.75 4.68
CA TYR A 614 -14.51 -33.36 5.20
C TYR A 614 -14.47 -33.26 6.72
N ASP A 615 -13.86 -34.27 7.35
CA ASP A 615 -13.72 -34.37 8.80
C ASP A 615 -12.60 -33.43 9.30
N GLU A 616 -11.52 -33.32 8.52
CA GLU A 616 -10.37 -32.46 8.81
C GLU A 616 -9.91 -31.71 7.56
N ILE A 617 -9.32 -30.54 7.78
CA ILE A 617 -8.73 -29.72 6.72
C ILE A 617 -7.28 -29.46 7.08
N TRP A 618 -6.37 -30.06 6.32
CA TRP A 618 -4.93 -29.97 6.50
C TRP A 618 -4.39 -28.90 5.58
N ILE A 619 -3.74 -27.89 6.15
CA ILE A 619 -3.16 -26.78 5.40
C ILE A 619 -1.66 -26.78 5.65
N SER A 620 -0.91 -26.90 4.56
CA SER A 620 0.55 -26.95 4.59
C SER A 620 1.14 -25.68 5.18
N TYR A 621 1.85 -25.76 6.31
CA TYR A 621 2.66 -24.63 6.79
C TYR A 621 4.06 -24.62 6.16
N ASP A 622 4.46 -25.71 5.50
CA ASP A 622 5.78 -25.84 4.85
C ASP A 622 5.85 -25.13 3.49
N SER A 623 4.72 -25.03 2.78
CA SER A 623 4.61 -24.35 1.48
C SER A 623 3.81 -23.03 1.54
N ILE A 624 3.05 -22.78 2.60
CA ILE A 624 2.22 -21.58 2.78
C ILE A 624 2.74 -20.79 3.97
N GLY A 625 3.03 -19.51 3.75
CA GLY A 625 3.48 -18.59 4.78
C GLY A 625 2.32 -18.13 5.65
N VAL A 626 2.31 -18.55 6.92
CA VAL A 626 1.30 -18.14 7.92
C VAL A 626 -0.14 -18.46 7.45
N PRO A 627 -0.47 -19.74 7.19
CA PRO A 627 -1.73 -20.13 6.57
C PRO A 627 -2.98 -19.74 7.38
N TYR A 628 -2.89 -19.75 8.71
CA TYR A 628 -4.05 -19.53 9.57
C TYR A 628 -4.74 -18.18 9.34
N ILE A 629 -3.96 -17.13 9.03
CA ILE A 629 -4.54 -15.79 8.88
C ILE A 629 -5.38 -15.70 7.60
N PHE A 630 -4.99 -16.44 6.56
CA PHE A 630 -5.76 -16.55 5.33
C PHE A 630 -7.02 -17.39 5.52
N VAL A 631 -6.98 -18.41 6.40
CA VAL A 631 -8.18 -19.12 6.83
C VAL A 631 -9.14 -18.17 7.53
N LEU A 632 -8.67 -17.37 8.49
CA LEU A 632 -9.52 -16.38 9.18
C LEU A 632 -10.08 -15.33 8.20
N ALA A 633 -9.30 -14.89 7.22
CA ALA A 633 -9.74 -13.95 6.19
C ALA A 633 -10.79 -14.55 5.24
N ALA A 634 -10.79 -15.87 5.04
CA ALA A 634 -11.84 -16.60 4.32
C ALA A 634 -13.12 -16.78 5.14
N GLN A 635 -13.13 -16.34 6.41
CA GLN A 635 -14.30 -16.30 7.30
C GLN A 635 -15.08 -17.63 7.42
N PRO A 636 -14.42 -18.75 7.78
CA PRO A 636 -15.08 -20.05 7.88
C PRO A 636 -16.06 -20.16 9.06
N MET A 637 -15.97 -19.24 10.03
CA MET A 637 -16.75 -19.26 11.26
C MET A 637 -16.87 -17.85 11.86
N PRO A 638 -17.87 -17.61 12.74
CA PRO A 638 -17.99 -16.36 13.50
C PRO A 638 -16.74 -16.01 14.32
N ALA A 639 -16.47 -14.72 14.49
CA ALA A 639 -15.30 -14.20 15.19
C ALA A 639 -15.14 -14.72 16.63
N ASN A 640 -16.25 -14.80 17.37
CA ASN A 640 -16.24 -15.33 18.74
C ASN A 640 -15.90 -16.83 18.81
N GLU A 641 -16.23 -17.59 17.76
CA GLU A 641 -15.90 -18.99 17.64
C GLU A 641 -14.43 -19.16 17.27
N SER A 642 -13.93 -18.44 16.26
CA SER A 642 -12.51 -18.50 15.90
C SER A 642 -11.59 -18.11 17.06
N GLN A 643 -11.93 -17.05 17.81
CA GLN A 643 -11.17 -16.62 18.98
C GLN A 643 -11.07 -17.71 20.07
N ARG A 644 -12.07 -18.60 20.19
CA ARG A 644 -12.07 -19.72 21.15
C ARG A 644 -11.32 -20.94 20.64
N LEU A 645 -11.33 -21.15 19.32
CA LEU A 645 -10.81 -22.35 18.68
C LEU A 645 -9.35 -22.23 18.22
N ILE A 646 -8.78 -21.02 18.20
CA ILE A 646 -7.36 -20.79 17.87
C ILE A 646 -6.47 -21.39 18.96
N GLU A 647 -5.62 -22.34 18.57
CA GLU A 647 -4.59 -22.92 19.42
C GLU A 647 -3.23 -22.26 19.14
N VAL A 648 -2.80 -21.36 20.03
CA VAL A 648 -1.51 -20.66 19.92
C VAL A 648 -0.41 -21.40 20.66
N GLN A 649 0.62 -21.84 19.93
CA GLN A 649 1.87 -22.30 20.50
C GLN A 649 2.80 -21.10 20.73
N ARG A 650 2.82 -20.63 21.98
CA ARG A 650 3.62 -19.48 22.41
C ARG A 650 5.11 -19.84 22.42
N GLN A 651 5.93 -19.08 21.71
CA GLN A 651 7.39 -19.30 21.65
C GLN A 651 8.14 -18.01 22.03
N PRO A 652 8.42 -17.77 23.32
CA PRO A 652 9.08 -16.54 23.77
C PRO A 652 10.38 -16.24 23.00
N GLY A 653 10.48 -15.04 22.42
CA GLY A 653 11.64 -14.61 21.63
C GLY A 653 11.63 -15.05 20.15
N ARG A 654 10.66 -15.87 19.74
CA ARG A 654 10.41 -16.29 18.35
C ARG A 654 8.98 -15.94 17.94
N PHE A 655 8.66 -16.17 16.67
CA PHE A 655 7.27 -16.03 16.23
C PHE A 655 6.41 -17.15 16.82
N ASN A 656 5.23 -16.81 17.32
CA ASN A 656 4.22 -17.77 17.75
C ASN A 656 3.75 -18.59 16.55
N ALA A 657 3.55 -19.89 16.76
CA ALA A 657 2.93 -20.76 15.77
C ALA A 657 1.46 -20.99 16.16
N ILE A 658 0.60 -21.16 15.15
CA ILE A 658 -0.77 -21.60 15.37
C ILE A 658 -0.87 -22.99 14.74
N SER A 659 -1.20 -23.99 15.56
CA SER A 659 -1.29 -25.38 15.10
C SER A 659 -2.67 -25.72 14.57
N ARG A 660 -3.71 -25.04 15.07
CA ARG A 660 -5.09 -25.43 14.78
C ARG A 660 -6.09 -24.28 14.97
N ILE A 661 -7.15 -24.31 14.16
CA ILE A 661 -8.39 -23.55 14.35
C ILE A 661 -9.56 -24.49 14.08
N GLY A 662 -10.19 -25.04 15.13
CA GLY A 662 -11.33 -25.95 14.98
C GLY A 662 -10.96 -27.20 14.17
N ARG A 663 -11.53 -27.40 12.98
CA ARG A 663 -11.19 -28.53 12.09
C ARG A 663 -10.01 -28.25 11.13
N TYR A 664 -9.52 -27.01 11.08
CA TYR A 664 -8.37 -26.62 10.26
C TYR A 664 -7.08 -26.88 11.04
N GLN A 665 -6.22 -27.74 10.51
CA GLN A 665 -4.92 -28.11 11.07
C GLN A 665 -3.81 -27.58 10.18
N PHE A 666 -2.78 -26.98 10.79
CA PHE A 666 -1.61 -26.50 10.08
C PHE A 666 -0.48 -27.50 10.23
N VAL A 667 -0.21 -28.27 9.18
CA VAL A 667 0.65 -29.46 9.22
C VAL A 667 1.75 -29.42 8.16
N ASP A 668 2.77 -30.26 8.33
CA ASP A 668 3.80 -30.49 7.32
C ASP A 668 3.27 -31.50 6.31
N THR A 669 3.24 -31.11 5.04
CA THR A 669 2.68 -31.95 3.97
C THR A 669 3.74 -32.56 3.06
N ARG A 670 5.04 -32.40 3.37
CA ARG A 670 6.15 -32.92 2.55
C ARG A 670 6.20 -34.45 2.49
N THR A 671 5.60 -35.12 3.48
CA THR A 671 5.48 -36.58 3.53
C THR A 671 4.34 -37.11 2.64
N LEU A 672 3.41 -36.25 2.21
CA LEU A 672 2.27 -36.65 1.38
C LEU A 672 2.68 -36.71 -0.10
N GLY A 673 2.36 -37.84 -0.75
CA GLY A 673 2.53 -38.01 -2.20
C GLY A 673 1.76 -36.95 -3.00
N TRP A 674 2.23 -36.66 -4.22
CA TRP A 674 1.57 -35.70 -5.13
C TRP A 674 0.43 -36.33 -5.94
N ASP A 675 0.28 -37.64 -5.86
CA ASP A 675 -0.71 -38.48 -6.54
C ASP A 675 -2.11 -38.48 -5.89
N LEU A 676 -2.30 -37.69 -4.83
CA LEU A 676 -3.62 -37.50 -4.21
C LEU A 676 -4.62 -36.88 -5.20
N PRO A 677 -5.90 -37.31 -5.19
CA PRO A 677 -6.95 -36.73 -6.03
C PRO A 677 -7.03 -35.21 -5.95
N ILE A 678 -6.96 -34.53 -7.10
CA ILE A 678 -7.09 -33.07 -7.19
C ILE A 678 -8.55 -32.65 -7.24
N LEU A 679 -8.91 -31.71 -6.38
CA LEU A 679 -10.22 -31.05 -6.39
C LEU A 679 -10.17 -29.66 -7.00
N ALA A 680 -9.06 -28.94 -6.80
CA ALA A 680 -8.83 -27.63 -7.39
C ALA A 680 -7.33 -27.36 -7.60
N ALA A 681 -7.02 -26.57 -8.62
CA ALA A 681 -5.66 -26.12 -8.94
C ALA A 681 -5.74 -24.66 -9.35
N VAL A 682 -5.34 -23.77 -8.44
CA VAL A 682 -5.54 -22.32 -8.55
C VAL A 682 -4.20 -21.66 -8.88
N PRO A 683 -3.98 -21.21 -10.13
CA PRO A 683 -2.80 -20.41 -10.48
C PRO A 683 -2.82 -19.07 -9.75
N GLY A 684 -1.63 -18.46 -9.59
CA GLY A 684 -1.56 -17.05 -9.20
C GLY A 684 -2.20 -16.15 -10.26
N GLY A 685 -2.70 -14.98 -9.87
CA GLY A 685 -3.28 -13.98 -10.77
C GLY A 685 -2.30 -13.46 -11.82
N SER A 686 -0.99 -13.48 -11.56
CA SER A 686 0.04 -13.20 -12.58
C SER A 686 0.52 -14.45 -13.35
N GLY A 687 -0.14 -15.60 -13.17
CA GLY A 687 0.17 -16.86 -13.83
C GLY A 687 1.26 -17.72 -13.17
N SER A 688 1.57 -17.50 -11.89
CA SER A 688 2.50 -18.33 -11.12
C SER A 688 1.89 -19.69 -10.73
N ARG A 689 2.71 -20.59 -10.19
CA ARG A 689 2.35 -21.99 -9.85
C ARG A 689 1.11 -22.09 -8.93
N GLY A 690 0.95 -21.15 -7.99
CA GLY A 690 -0.25 -21.05 -7.15
C GLY A 690 -0.38 -22.23 -6.17
N PHE A 691 -1.61 -22.73 -5.97
CA PHE A 691 -1.94 -23.69 -4.91
C PHE A 691 -2.91 -24.78 -5.37
N VAL A 692 -2.88 -25.94 -4.72
CA VAL A 692 -3.80 -27.06 -4.94
C VAL A 692 -4.65 -27.36 -3.73
N ILE A 693 -5.82 -27.92 -4.00
CA ILE A 693 -6.70 -28.56 -3.01
C ILE A 693 -6.87 -30.02 -3.41
N GLN A 694 -6.63 -30.93 -2.47
CA GLN A 694 -6.61 -32.36 -2.68
C GLN A 694 -7.50 -33.09 -1.68
N ALA A 695 -8.08 -34.20 -2.11
CA ALA A 695 -8.76 -35.13 -1.21
C ALA A 695 -7.77 -36.21 -0.76
N TRP A 696 -7.83 -36.57 0.51
CA TRP A 696 -7.09 -37.68 1.07
C TRP A 696 -7.96 -38.43 2.07
N GLU A 697 -7.74 -39.74 2.18
CA GLU A 697 -8.43 -40.57 3.15
C GLU A 697 -7.38 -41.34 3.95
N GLU A 698 -7.37 -41.12 5.26
CA GLU A 698 -6.47 -41.81 6.18
C GLU A 698 -7.23 -42.22 7.44
N ALA A 699 -7.03 -43.47 7.87
CA ALA A 699 -7.64 -44.00 9.09
C ALA A 699 -9.17 -43.81 9.17
N GLY A 700 -9.86 -43.89 8.03
CA GLY A 700 -11.32 -43.74 7.92
C GLY A 700 -11.83 -42.30 8.03
N LYS A 701 -10.94 -41.29 7.98
CA LYS A 701 -11.31 -39.88 7.94
C LYS A 701 -11.11 -39.32 6.53
N ARG A 702 -12.05 -38.48 6.09
CA ARG A 702 -11.90 -37.69 4.86
C ARG A 702 -11.19 -36.39 5.20
N ILE A 703 -10.03 -36.19 4.58
CA ILE A 703 -9.14 -35.05 4.82
C ILE A 703 -9.04 -34.20 3.55
N LEU A 704 -9.26 -32.90 3.70
CA LEU A 704 -9.02 -31.92 2.64
C LEU A 704 -7.63 -31.33 2.81
N VAL A 705 -6.74 -31.48 1.84
CA VAL A 705 -5.35 -31.00 1.91
C VAL A 705 -5.15 -29.77 1.03
N VAL A 706 -4.61 -28.69 1.58
CA VAL A 706 -4.27 -27.45 0.87
C VAL A 706 -2.76 -27.22 0.93
N ARG A 707 -2.10 -27.10 -0.22
CA ARG A 707 -0.65 -26.84 -0.31
C ARG A 707 -0.26 -26.04 -1.56
N GLY A 708 0.87 -25.35 -1.50
CA GLY A 708 1.47 -24.67 -2.67
C GLY A 708 2.00 -25.68 -3.69
N MET A 709 1.96 -25.35 -4.98
CA MET A 709 2.42 -26.20 -6.10
C MET A 709 3.93 -26.24 -6.30
#